data_AF-A0A0F4IG97-F1
#
_entry.id   AF-A0A0F4IG97-F1
#
_cell.length_a   1.000
_cell.length_b   1.000
_cell.length_c   1.000
_cell.angle_alpha   90.00
_cell.angle_beta   90.00
_cell.angle_gamma   90.00
#
_symmetry.space_group_name_H-M   'P 1'
#
loop_
_entity.id
_entity.type
_entity.pdbx_description
1 polymer ?
#
loop_
_entity_poly.entity_id
_entity_poly.type
_entity_poly.pdbx_seq_one_letter_code
_entity_poly.pdbx_strand_id
1 'polypeptide(L)'
;LPALLDLVARCAGPLRAELAGPGREQGLRLGLQDVNLLDLLLSLDLPVAEPGDDARAVLGLEEWSRSENPRDLRALCADERLRPAFFRTLNRFNSHMSGGREAVRRLAVTPGSSPLIAEWVREVAAQSTATALPDLPEAIRRLTWLPSEALALAPAEVAAAAAADLDEVLARTLRGGMFEELVWPAWESAVRELTPGRGRGHLTVMDAWPYVIVANSTQVRVIDADSTVLTHDLRAPSVNGRQLGFHYTDGDLLVFWATYNGPVEGYWLSAPDDVLTLDSAATYWSIRSGHVSLPLPGGGRTTGAGVLRRGDSLVPAERAVVSDGTSYWAWDPDRDSGGPGWAEYDPATGATGRRSMPGFLADALDGHPGGSTLPDNIGQNWLRPAPAVEGSVLGAPADGLLGWRAVRVPGQGWHGSDTAGGRVRVPEGGARPDAAVRLPGDERPRAVSSDWRTLSLSDPEGAVTARTTANHHGAPHAAGDAELPPLAYWYFLRPRDPEGSAALRALDAPAAGALLKAAAEAEGREELPALVREALPAIGSPVLIGGVVDVLRSALVQRKALARVAESLTARPAARPKPAVERGPSDQLLDAALHGLTGNPYHRYYGGDTDATSAFLRALGAAAADTAAEAVAGRLHVDVPRLARSSFPWADLFLGAPAAVAYRAVAAGTTQEQGQALCRLLSQVDALGLASAETSATSWRRLTVRIDTAHLLGADGRE
;
A
#
# COMPACT_ATOMS: atom_id res chain seq x y z
N LEU A 1 16.17 -18.02 30.68
CA LEU A 1 15.13 -18.91 30.13
C LEU A 1 15.40 -20.42 30.29
N PRO A 2 16.63 -20.97 30.19
CA PRO A 2 16.85 -22.43 30.29
C PRO A 2 16.26 -23.08 31.56
N ALA A 3 16.39 -22.39 32.70
CA ALA A 3 15.88 -22.86 33.99
C ALA A 3 14.34 -23.04 34.04
N LEU A 4 13.58 -22.32 33.20
CA LEU A 4 12.11 -22.42 33.16
C LEU A 4 11.67 -23.68 32.42
N LEU A 5 12.26 -23.99 31.27
CA LEU A 5 11.92 -25.19 30.51
C LEU A 5 12.24 -26.46 31.32
N ASP A 6 13.39 -26.48 31.99
CA ASP A 6 13.78 -27.59 32.86
C ASP A 6 12.83 -27.74 34.08
N LEU A 7 12.37 -26.62 34.64
CA LEU A 7 11.41 -26.63 35.73
C LEU A 7 10.06 -27.19 35.27
N VAL A 8 9.54 -26.73 34.13
CA VAL A 8 8.28 -27.21 33.55
C VAL A 8 8.35 -28.71 33.26
N ALA A 9 9.46 -29.19 32.70
CA ALA A 9 9.68 -30.62 32.47
C ALA A 9 9.63 -31.44 33.77
N ARG A 10 10.25 -30.95 34.85
CA ARG A 10 10.20 -31.61 36.18
C ARG A 10 8.83 -31.53 36.84
N CYS A 11 8.08 -30.46 36.59
CA CYS A 11 6.77 -30.20 37.18
C CYS A 11 5.59 -30.70 36.32
N ALA A 12 5.84 -31.41 35.22
CA ALA A 12 4.81 -31.82 34.27
C ALA A 12 3.67 -32.64 34.92
N GLY A 13 4.00 -33.57 35.81
CA GLY A 13 3.02 -34.38 36.54
C GLY A 13 2.08 -33.54 37.43
N PRO A 14 2.63 -32.74 38.36
CA PRO A 14 1.84 -31.80 39.17
C PRO A 14 1.01 -30.81 38.34
N LEU A 15 1.58 -30.23 37.28
CA LEU A 15 0.88 -29.29 36.40
C LEU A 15 -0.32 -29.94 35.69
N ARG A 16 -0.17 -31.18 35.22
CA ARG A 16 -1.28 -31.92 34.59
C ARG A 16 -2.41 -32.18 35.58
N ALA A 17 -2.08 -32.56 36.82
CA ALA A 17 -3.06 -32.77 37.87
C ALA A 17 -3.81 -31.49 38.24
N GLU A 18 -3.11 -30.35 38.28
CA GLU A 18 -3.72 -29.05 38.57
C GLU A 18 -4.64 -28.57 37.44
N LEU A 19 -4.23 -28.75 36.18
CA LEU A 19 -5.00 -28.36 35.00
C LEU A 19 -6.23 -29.24 34.75
N ALA A 20 -6.29 -30.44 35.33
CA ALA A 20 -7.47 -31.29 35.32
C ALA A 20 -8.56 -30.85 36.34
N GLY A 21 -8.28 -29.84 37.18
CA GLY A 21 -9.23 -29.30 38.15
C GLY A 21 -10.36 -28.47 37.51
N PRO A 22 -11.49 -28.29 38.20
CA PRO A 22 -12.65 -27.54 37.69
C PRO A 22 -12.31 -26.06 37.42
N GLY A 23 -12.85 -25.50 36.33
CA GLY A 23 -12.62 -24.10 35.91
C GLY A 23 -11.36 -23.88 35.07
N ARG A 24 -10.69 -24.96 34.64
CA ARG A 24 -9.45 -24.93 33.83
C ARG A 24 -9.58 -25.73 32.53
N GLU A 25 -10.81 -25.99 32.10
CA GLU A 25 -11.16 -26.79 30.91
C GLU A 25 -10.57 -26.21 29.62
N GLN A 26 -10.35 -24.90 29.59
CA GLN A 26 -9.73 -24.20 28.47
C GLN A 26 -8.20 -24.32 28.44
N GLY A 27 -7.56 -24.89 29.46
CA GLY A 27 -6.10 -25.03 29.53
C GLY A 27 -5.34 -23.73 29.83
N LEU A 28 -4.01 -23.79 29.71
CA LEU A 28 -3.11 -22.66 29.95
C LEU A 28 -3.24 -21.61 28.86
N ARG A 29 -3.58 -20.37 29.25
CA ARG A 29 -3.52 -19.20 28.37
C ARG A 29 -2.12 -18.60 28.38
N LEU A 30 -1.40 -18.77 27.28
CA LEU A 30 -0.02 -18.29 27.14
C LEU A 30 0.10 -17.32 25.96
N GLY A 31 1.03 -16.37 26.09
CA GLY A 31 1.43 -15.54 24.97
C GLY A 31 2.15 -16.40 23.92
N LEU A 32 1.83 -16.18 22.65
CA LEU A 32 2.38 -16.91 21.50
C LEU A 32 3.88 -16.65 21.22
N GLN A 33 4.56 -15.89 22.07
CA GLN A 33 5.92 -15.41 21.86
C GLN A 33 6.98 -16.43 22.29
N ASP A 34 6.74 -17.26 23.32
CA ASP A 34 7.69 -18.29 23.76
C ASP A 34 7.38 -19.64 23.11
N VAL A 35 7.82 -19.80 21.87
CA VAL A 35 7.59 -20.99 21.04
C VAL A 35 8.25 -22.24 21.64
N ASN A 36 9.41 -22.11 22.30
CA ASN A 36 10.07 -23.24 22.96
C ASN A 36 9.26 -23.76 24.16
N LEU A 37 8.66 -22.85 24.93
CA LEU A 37 7.77 -23.24 26.02
C LEU A 37 6.48 -23.87 25.49
N LEU A 38 5.88 -23.31 24.44
CA LEU A 38 4.66 -23.86 23.83
C LEU A 38 4.87 -25.28 23.30
N ASP A 39 5.94 -25.51 22.54
CA ASP A 39 6.27 -26.85 22.05
C ASP A 39 6.56 -27.82 23.20
N LEU A 40 7.23 -27.38 24.28
CA LEU A 40 7.44 -28.22 25.45
C LEU A 40 6.13 -28.62 26.13
N LEU A 41 5.21 -27.68 26.37
CA LEU A 41 3.93 -27.95 27.01
C LEU A 41 3.08 -28.92 26.20
N LEU A 42 3.00 -28.72 24.88
CA LEU A 42 2.30 -29.62 23.98
C LEU A 42 2.96 -31.01 23.94
N SER A 43 4.30 -31.09 23.94
CA SER A 43 5.03 -32.37 23.98
C SER A 43 4.84 -33.15 25.29
N LEU A 44 4.37 -32.48 26.35
CA LEU A 44 4.08 -33.07 27.65
C LEU A 44 2.58 -33.32 27.85
N ASP A 45 1.75 -33.19 26.81
CA ASP A 45 0.29 -33.31 26.87
C ASP A 45 -0.34 -32.40 27.94
N LEU A 46 0.19 -31.19 28.12
CA LEU A 46 -0.40 -30.18 28.99
C LEU A 46 -1.40 -29.34 28.18
N PRO A 47 -2.66 -29.20 28.64
CA PRO A 47 -3.68 -28.49 27.86
C PRO A 47 -3.32 -27.01 27.73
N VAL A 48 -3.20 -26.55 26.50
CA VAL A 48 -2.99 -25.14 26.11
C VAL A 48 -4.28 -24.62 25.47
N ALA A 49 -4.66 -23.40 25.87
CA ALA A 49 -5.83 -22.73 25.35
C ALA A 49 -5.69 -22.43 23.86
N GLU A 50 -6.81 -22.50 23.15
CA GLU A 50 -6.87 -22.12 21.75
C GLU A 50 -6.49 -20.63 21.61
N PRO A 51 -5.59 -20.28 20.68
CA PRO A 51 -5.33 -18.89 20.37
C PRO A 51 -6.62 -18.30 19.80
N GLY A 52 -7.17 -17.25 20.44
CA GLY A 52 -8.37 -16.59 19.90
C GLY A 52 -8.15 -16.08 18.48
N ASP A 53 -9.23 -15.80 17.77
CA ASP A 53 -9.25 -15.32 16.37
C ASP A 53 -8.68 -13.90 16.15
N ASP A 54 -7.86 -13.39 17.08
CA ASP A 54 -7.20 -12.11 16.91
C ASP A 54 -6.24 -12.18 15.70
N ALA A 55 -6.50 -11.33 14.71
CA ALA A 55 -5.65 -11.16 13.53
C ALA A 55 -4.19 -10.79 13.89
N ARG A 56 -3.94 -10.30 15.11
CA ARG A 56 -2.60 -9.98 15.65
C ARG A 56 -1.91 -11.14 16.36
N ALA A 57 -2.57 -12.29 16.52
CA ALA A 57 -1.98 -13.49 17.13
C ALA A 57 -0.94 -14.12 16.18
N VAL A 58 0.32 -13.74 16.37
CA VAL A 58 1.52 -14.25 15.68
C VAL A 58 2.45 -14.99 16.65
N LEU A 59 3.16 -16.00 16.15
CA LEU A 59 4.14 -16.79 16.89
C LEU A 59 5.51 -16.07 16.93
N GLY A 60 6.23 -16.19 18.05
CA GLY A 60 7.61 -15.70 18.19
C GLY A 60 8.66 -16.56 17.48
N LEU A 61 8.45 -16.88 16.19
CA LEU A 61 9.33 -17.75 15.41
C LEU A 61 10.72 -17.13 15.18
N GLU A 62 10.82 -15.80 15.19
CA GLU A 62 12.09 -15.11 15.03
C GLU A 62 12.96 -15.26 16.29
N GLU A 63 12.36 -15.07 17.46
CA GLU A 63 12.99 -15.29 18.77
C GLU A 63 13.39 -16.76 18.95
N TRP A 64 12.51 -17.71 18.58
CA TRP A 64 12.83 -19.13 18.54
C TRP A 64 14.09 -19.41 17.71
N SER A 65 14.17 -18.81 16.51
CA SER A 65 15.30 -19.03 15.61
C SER A 65 16.63 -18.48 16.14
N ARG A 66 16.59 -17.53 17.08
CA ARG A 66 17.76 -16.97 17.75
C ARG A 66 18.11 -17.66 19.06
N SER A 67 17.25 -18.55 19.54
CA SER A 67 17.51 -19.25 20.81
C SER A 67 18.73 -20.17 20.70
N GLU A 68 19.49 -20.24 21.79
CA GLU A 68 20.70 -21.09 21.89
C GLU A 68 20.35 -22.57 21.72
N ASN A 69 19.22 -23.00 22.30
CA ASN A 69 18.73 -24.38 22.27
C ASN A 69 17.27 -24.43 21.79
N PRO A 70 16.99 -24.21 20.49
CA PRO A 70 15.62 -24.30 19.99
C PRO A 70 15.17 -25.75 19.97
N ARG A 71 13.91 -25.96 20.32
CA ARG A 71 13.24 -27.25 20.18
C ARG A 71 12.94 -27.56 18.72
N ASP A 72 12.65 -28.83 18.44
CA ASP A 72 12.41 -29.34 17.09
C ASP A 72 10.98 -29.10 16.56
N LEU A 73 10.12 -28.46 17.36
CA LEU A 73 8.77 -27.99 17.01
C LEU A 73 7.76 -29.09 16.65
N ARG A 74 8.04 -30.36 16.96
CA ARG A 74 7.16 -31.47 16.56
C ARG A 74 5.77 -31.37 17.17
N ALA A 75 5.68 -31.01 18.45
CA ALA A 75 4.39 -30.96 19.14
C ALA A 75 3.60 -29.72 18.74
N LEU A 76 4.28 -28.58 18.56
CA LEU A 76 3.65 -27.34 18.11
C LEU A 76 3.11 -27.45 16.68
N CYS A 77 3.88 -27.99 15.75
CA CYS A 77 3.47 -28.09 14.35
C CYS A 77 2.44 -29.21 14.09
N ALA A 78 2.24 -30.14 15.03
CA ALA A 78 1.18 -31.14 14.96
C ALA A 78 -0.19 -30.63 15.47
N ASP A 79 -0.24 -29.47 16.13
CA ASP A 79 -1.47 -28.89 16.65
C ASP A 79 -2.16 -27.99 15.60
N GLU A 80 -3.26 -28.49 15.02
CA GLU A 80 -4.04 -27.80 13.99
C GLU A 80 -4.58 -26.42 14.45
N ARG A 81 -4.76 -26.21 15.77
CA ARG A 81 -5.24 -24.92 16.30
C ARG A 81 -4.21 -23.80 16.15
N LEU A 82 -2.92 -24.14 16.18
CA LEU A 82 -1.82 -23.17 16.08
C LEU A 82 -1.39 -22.94 14.62
N ARG A 83 -1.88 -23.76 13.70
CA ARG A 83 -1.56 -23.67 12.27
C ARG A 83 -1.88 -22.29 11.67
N PRO A 84 -3.06 -21.67 11.88
CA PRO A 84 -3.33 -20.33 11.34
C PRO A 84 -2.34 -19.27 11.84
N ALA A 85 -1.94 -19.34 13.12
CA ALA A 85 -0.96 -18.41 13.70
C ALA A 85 0.45 -18.62 13.09
N PHE A 86 0.82 -19.87 12.80
CA PHE A 86 2.07 -20.21 12.12
C PHE A 86 2.15 -19.59 10.72
N PHE A 87 1.15 -19.80 9.88
CA PHE A 87 1.10 -19.24 8.52
C PHE A 87 1.00 -17.71 8.52
N ARG A 88 0.22 -17.10 9.42
CA ARG A 88 0.20 -15.63 9.61
C ARG A 88 1.59 -15.06 9.92
N THR A 89 2.36 -15.77 10.75
CA THR A 89 3.72 -15.36 11.10
C THR A 89 4.65 -15.42 9.90
N LEU A 90 4.60 -16.49 9.11
CA LEU A 90 5.40 -16.64 7.89
C LEU A 90 5.07 -15.56 6.86
N ASN A 91 3.79 -15.27 6.65
CA ASN A 91 3.33 -14.21 5.75
C ASN A 91 3.79 -12.81 6.18
N ARG A 92 4.08 -12.60 7.48
CA ARG A 92 4.57 -11.32 8.01
C ARG A 92 6.07 -11.10 7.77
N PHE A 93 6.90 -12.15 7.73
CA PHE A 93 8.37 -11.98 7.62
C PHE A 93 8.82 -11.15 6.40
N ASN A 94 8.01 -11.12 5.34
CA ASN A 94 8.34 -10.38 4.13
C ASN A 94 7.74 -8.95 4.04
N SER A 95 6.98 -8.51 5.05
CA SER A 95 6.14 -7.30 4.96
C SER A 95 6.87 -5.97 5.28
N HIS A 96 8.03 -5.99 5.96
CA HIS A 96 8.66 -4.76 6.50
C HIS A 96 10.17 -4.62 6.21
N MET A 97 10.63 -5.10 5.04
CA MET A 97 12.04 -5.07 4.63
C MET A 97 13.01 -5.72 5.65
N SER A 98 13.44 -6.94 5.35
CA SER A 98 14.64 -7.65 5.86
C SER A 98 14.57 -8.51 7.15
N GLY A 99 13.42 -8.73 7.79
CA GLY A 99 13.29 -9.65 8.93
C GLY A 99 13.05 -11.13 8.54
N GLY A 100 13.37 -12.09 9.42
CA GLY A 100 12.85 -13.47 9.35
C GLY A 100 13.44 -14.46 8.31
N ARG A 101 14.30 -14.04 7.37
CA ARG A 101 14.85 -14.98 6.35
C ARG A 101 15.67 -16.11 6.99
N GLU A 102 16.46 -15.80 8.01
CA GLU A 102 17.21 -16.81 8.76
C GLU A 102 16.30 -17.72 9.57
N ALA A 103 15.21 -17.19 10.12
CA ALA A 103 14.19 -17.99 10.80
C ALA A 103 13.56 -19.00 9.85
N VAL A 104 13.19 -18.59 8.63
CA VAL A 104 12.69 -19.51 7.59
C VAL A 104 13.73 -20.56 7.20
N ARG A 105 15.01 -20.18 7.06
CA ARG A 105 16.09 -21.16 6.80
C ARG A 105 16.14 -22.22 7.88
N ARG A 106 16.13 -21.81 9.15
CA ARG A 106 16.19 -22.72 10.30
C ARG A 106 14.94 -23.59 10.42
N LEU A 107 13.76 -23.03 10.15
CA LEU A 107 12.49 -23.79 10.10
C LEU A 107 12.50 -24.84 8.99
N ALA A 108 13.01 -24.52 7.80
CA ALA A 108 13.03 -25.45 6.67
C ALA A 108 13.81 -26.75 6.97
N VAL A 109 14.88 -26.65 7.75
CA VAL A 109 15.72 -27.80 8.16
C VAL A 109 15.29 -28.44 9.49
N THR A 110 14.29 -27.87 10.17
CA THR A 110 13.81 -28.38 11.46
C THR A 110 12.74 -29.46 11.25
N PRO A 111 12.89 -30.67 11.83
CA PRO A 111 11.99 -31.79 11.53
C PRO A 111 10.50 -31.55 11.78
N GLY A 112 10.13 -30.84 12.85
CA GLY A 112 8.73 -30.59 13.17
C GLY A 112 8.05 -29.58 12.24
N SER A 113 8.77 -28.55 11.80
CA SER A 113 8.21 -27.45 10.99
C SER A 113 8.40 -27.62 9.48
N SER A 114 9.35 -28.45 9.04
CA SER A 114 9.65 -28.67 7.61
C SER A 114 8.41 -29.00 6.76
N PRO A 115 7.46 -29.87 7.18
CA PRO A 115 6.23 -30.12 6.40
C PRO A 115 5.34 -28.89 6.21
N LEU A 116 5.16 -28.07 7.25
CA LEU A 116 4.38 -26.84 7.16
C LEU A 116 5.08 -25.77 6.31
N ILE A 117 6.41 -25.70 6.35
CA ILE A 117 7.18 -24.84 5.45
C ILE A 117 7.03 -25.33 4.00
N ALA A 118 7.08 -26.64 3.74
CA ALA A 118 6.87 -27.18 2.41
C ALA A 118 5.50 -26.77 1.85
N GLU A 119 4.45 -26.84 2.67
CA GLU A 119 3.12 -26.39 2.29
C GLU A 119 3.03 -24.89 2.04
N TRP A 120 3.57 -24.09 2.93
CA TRP A 120 3.62 -22.64 2.73
C TRP A 120 4.40 -22.24 1.48
N VAL A 121 5.51 -22.93 1.15
CA VAL A 121 6.25 -22.70 -0.10
C VAL A 121 5.41 -23.07 -1.32
N ARG A 122 4.61 -24.15 -1.26
CA ARG A 122 3.65 -24.48 -2.33
C ARG A 122 2.61 -23.38 -2.51
N GLU A 123 2.09 -22.80 -1.42
CA GLU A 123 1.14 -21.67 -1.49
C GLU A 123 1.79 -20.44 -2.15
N VAL A 124 3.03 -20.09 -1.76
CA VAL A 124 3.77 -18.97 -2.36
C VAL A 124 4.05 -19.21 -3.84
N ALA A 125 4.42 -20.44 -4.22
CA ALA A 125 4.64 -20.82 -5.61
C ALA A 125 3.35 -20.74 -6.44
N ALA A 126 2.23 -21.24 -5.91
CA ALA A 126 0.92 -21.18 -6.58
C ALA A 126 0.41 -19.73 -6.76
N GLN A 127 0.63 -18.86 -5.78
CA GLN A 127 0.32 -17.42 -5.92
C GLN A 127 1.13 -16.76 -7.03
N SER A 128 2.34 -17.26 -7.31
CA SER A 128 3.22 -16.72 -8.35
C SER A 128 2.80 -17.11 -9.77
N THR A 129 1.89 -18.08 -9.93
CA THR A 129 1.39 -18.52 -11.24
C THR A 129 -0.04 -18.08 -11.53
N ALA A 130 -0.87 -17.88 -10.50
CA ALA A 130 -2.28 -17.55 -10.66
C ALA A 130 -2.57 -16.05 -10.86
N THR A 131 -1.57 -15.18 -10.74
CA THR A 131 -1.77 -13.73 -10.66
C THR A 131 -1.46 -13.00 -11.97
N ALA A 132 -2.26 -11.99 -12.28
CA ALA A 132 -1.93 -10.98 -13.28
C ALA A 132 -0.73 -10.10 -12.84
N LEU A 133 -0.24 -9.26 -13.75
CA LEU A 133 1.04 -8.59 -13.59
C LEU A 133 1.15 -7.65 -12.37
N PRO A 134 0.12 -6.95 -11.88
CA PRO A 134 0.26 -6.08 -10.70
C PRO A 134 0.64 -6.78 -9.38
N ASP A 135 0.17 -8.00 -9.09
CA ASP A 135 0.62 -8.72 -7.87
C ASP A 135 1.78 -9.69 -8.13
N LEU A 136 2.06 -10.00 -9.40
CA LEU A 136 3.18 -10.85 -9.76
C LEU A 136 4.53 -10.38 -9.17
N PRO A 137 4.89 -9.08 -9.15
CA PRO A 137 6.10 -8.59 -8.49
C PRO A 137 6.18 -8.96 -7.03
N GLU A 138 5.08 -8.85 -6.26
CA GLU A 138 5.08 -9.21 -4.85
C GLU A 138 5.19 -10.72 -4.65
N ALA A 139 4.51 -11.51 -5.48
CA ALA A 139 4.59 -12.96 -5.47
C ALA A 139 6.01 -13.46 -5.80
N ILE A 140 6.62 -12.93 -6.86
CA ILE A 140 8.00 -13.22 -7.25
C ILE A 140 9.00 -12.71 -6.21
N ARG A 141 8.74 -11.53 -5.61
CA ARG A 141 9.58 -11.01 -4.52
C ARG A 141 9.56 -11.94 -3.30
N ARG A 142 8.41 -12.53 -2.97
CA ARG A 142 8.31 -13.58 -1.94
C ARG A 142 9.12 -14.80 -2.32
N LEU A 143 8.97 -15.30 -3.55
CA LEU A 143 9.67 -16.48 -4.04
C LEU A 143 11.20 -16.29 -4.06
N THR A 144 11.68 -15.15 -4.56
CA THR A 144 13.10 -14.78 -4.61
C THR A 144 13.72 -14.49 -3.23
N TRP A 145 12.89 -14.12 -2.25
CA TRP A 145 13.34 -13.89 -0.87
C TRP A 145 13.61 -15.20 -0.11
N LEU A 146 12.93 -16.31 -0.47
CA LEU A 146 13.05 -17.58 0.23
C LEU A 146 14.51 -18.11 0.22
N PRO A 147 14.97 -18.73 1.32
CA PRO A 147 16.25 -19.43 1.34
C PRO A 147 16.19 -20.72 0.51
N SER A 148 17.33 -21.16 -0.02
CA SER A 148 17.46 -22.39 -0.83
C SER A 148 16.90 -23.63 -0.13
N GLU A 149 17.06 -23.71 1.17
CA GLU A 149 16.59 -24.80 2.02
C GLU A 149 15.06 -24.89 2.02
N ALA A 150 14.36 -23.75 1.97
CA ALA A 150 12.89 -23.72 1.87
C ALA A 150 12.43 -24.04 0.44
N LEU A 151 13.10 -23.50 -0.58
CA LEU A 151 12.78 -23.79 -1.99
C LEU A 151 12.93 -25.29 -2.30
N ALA A 152 13.91 -25.96 -1.70
CA ALA A 152 14.16 -27.39 -1.87
C ALA A 152 13.06 -28.30 -1.30
N LEU A 153 12.14 -27.77 -0.47
CA LEU A 153 11.03 -28.54 0.09
C LEU A 153 9.85 -28.71 -0.87
N ALA A 154 9.76 -27.88 -1.92
CA ALA A 154 8.71 -27.94 -2.95
C ALA A 154 9.29 -27.68 -4.36
N PRO A 155 10.25 -28.51 -4.82
CA PRO A 155 11.02 -28.22 -6.02
C PRO A 155 10.19 -28.24 -7.31
N ALA A 156 9.14 -29.08 -7.37
CA ALA A 156 8.28 -29.18 -8.55
C ALA A 156 7.41 -27.92 -8.71
N GLU A 157 6.81 -27.44 -7.62
CA GLU A 157 5.97 -26.25 -7.61
C GLU A 157 6.80 -24.97 -7.82
N VAL A 158 7.99 -24.89 -7.22
CA VAL A 158 8.90 -23.76 -7.46
C VAL A 158 9.41 -23.76 -8.90
N ALA A 159 9.70 -24.94 -9.49
CA ALA A 159 10.08 -25.03 -10.89
C ALA A 159 8.93 -24.62 -11.83
N ALA A 160 7.69 -25.04 -11.52
CA ALA A 160 6.51 -24.61 -12.26
C ALA A 160 6.27 -23.10 -12.16
N ALA A 161 6.47 -22.51 -10.97
CA ALA A 161 6.40 -21.06 -10.78
C ALA A 161 7.52 -20.31 -11.50
N ALA A 162 8.74 -20.85 -11.52
CA ALA A 162 9.86 -20.28 -12.27
C ALA A 162 9.66 -20.36 -13.79
N ALA A 163 8.91 -21.37 -14.25
CA ALA A 163 8.49 -21.55 -15.63
C ALA A 163 7.12 -20.93 -15.94
N ALA A 164 6.65 -19.97 -15.11
CA ALA A 164 5.36 -19.33 -15.31
C ALA A 164 5.23 -18.77 -16.73
N ASP A 165 4.06 -19.02 -17.33
CA ASP A 165 3.71 -18.52 -18.65
C ASP A 165 3.45 -17.01 -18.57
N LEU A 166 4.53 -16.24 -18.71
CA LEU A 166 4.45 -14.77 -18.73
C LEU A 166 3.70 -14.24 -19.95
N ASP A 167 3.54 -15.06 -20.99
CA ASP A 167 2.84 -14.66 -22.21
C ASP A 167 1.34 -14.58 -21.90
N GLU A 168 0.78 -15.60 -21.24
CA GLU A 168 -0.62 -15.57 -20.77
C GLU A 168 -0.83 -14.55 -19.65
N VAL A 169 0.13 -14.37 -18.73
CA VAL A 169 0.02 -13.33 -17.68
C VAL A 169 -0.03 -11.93 -18.31
N LEU A 170 0.81 -11.66 -19.31
CA LEU A 170 0.81 -10.40 -20.03
C LEU A 170 -0.51 -10.22 -20.81
N ALA A 171 -0.94 -11.23 -21.56
CA ALA A 171 -2.20 -11.19 -22.30
C ALA A 171 -3.39 -10.95 -21.38
N ARG A 172 -3.48 -11.67 -20.25
CA ARG A 172 -4.54 -11.50 -19.25
C ARG A 172 -4.52 -10.10 -18.64
N THR A 173 -3.35 -9.57 -18.32
CA THR A 173 -3.20 -8.21 -17.78
C THR A 173 -3.73 -7.17 -18.76
N LEU A 174 -3.32 -7.27 -20.03
CA LEU A 174 -3.76 -6.36 -21.09
C LEU A 174 -5.26 -6.54 -21.41
N ARG A 175 -5.82 -7.75 -21.31
CA ARG A 175 -7.26 -8.01 -21.49
C ARG A 175 -8.11 -7.51 -20.32
N GLY A 176 -7.61 -7.59 -19.08
CA GLY A 176 -8.34 -7.14 -17.89
C GLY A 176 -8.48 -5.63 -17.79
N GLY A 177 -7.55 -4.89 -18.42
CA GLY A 177 -7.67 -3.45 -18.64
C GLY A 177 -6.69 -2.61 -17.83
N MET A 178 -6.52 -1.38 -18.31
CA MET A 178 -5.58 -0.38 -17.78
C MET A 178 -6.30 0.95 -17.55
N PHE A 179 -5.76 1.77 -16.65
CA PHE A 179 -6.33 3.10 -16.36
C PHE A 179 -6.10 4.09 -17.52
N GLU A 180 -5.05 3.87 -18.31
CA GLU A 180 -4.69 4.64 -19.51
C GLU A 180 -5.73 4.53 -20.63
N GLU A 181 -6.61 3.52 -20.57
CA GLU A 181 -7.77 3.38 -21.45
C GLU A 181 -8.89 4.37 -21.14
N LEU A 182 -8.85 5.03 -19.98
CA LEU A 182 -9.89 5.95 -19.52
C LEU A 182 -9.49 7.39 -19.81
N VAL A 183 -10.44 8.20 -20.29
CA VAL A 183 -10.27 9.63 -20.53
C VAL A 183 -11.45 10.43 -19.98
N TRP A 184 -11.16 11.58 -19.38
CA TRP A 184 -12.12 12.65 -19.20
C TRP A 184 -11.47 13.94 -19.73
N PRO A 185 -11.82 14.39 -20.95
CA PRO A 185 -11.09 15.47 -21.62
C PRO A 185 -11.06 16.79 -20.84
N ALA A 186 -12.18 17.18 -20.22
CA ALA A 186 -12.25 18.40 -19.43
C ALA A 186 -11.35 18.33 -18.18
N TRP A 187 -11.27 17.18 -17.53
CA TRP A 187 -10.36 16.93 -16.40
C TRP A 187 -8.89 17.03 -16.81
N GLU A 188 -8.50 16.32 -17.87
CA GLU A 188 -7.10 16.35 -18.35
C GLU A 188 -6.68 17.75 -18.83
N SER A 189 -7.60 18.52 -19.43
CA SER A 189 -7.32 19.91 -19.76
C SER A 189 -7.14 20.77 -18.51
N ALA A 190 -8.04 20.63 -17.53
CA ALA A 190 -7.97 21.40 -16.29
C ALA A 190 -6.68 21.12 -15.52
N VAL A 191 -6.28 19.86 -15.38
CA VAL A 191 -5.02 19.52 -14.70
C VAL A 191 -3.83 20.09 -15.48
N ARG A 192 -3.73 19.85 -16.79
CA ARG A 192 -2.63 20.34 -17.63
C ARG A 192 -2.45 21.85 -17.54
N GLU A 193 -3.55 22.59 -17.55
CA GLU A 193 -3.54 24.06 -17.48
C GLU A 193 -3.22 24.58 -16.07
N LEU A 194 -3.57 23.83 -15.02
CA LEU A 194 -3.29 24.21 -13.62
C LEU A 194 -1.92 23.75 -13.12
N THR A 195 -1.22 22.87 -13.85
CA THR A 195 0.11 22.36 -13.48
C THR A 195 1.18 22.60 -14.57
N PRO A 196 1.41 23.83 -15.06
CA PRO A 196 2.43 24.09 -16.06
C PRO A 196 3.83 23.88 -15.46
N GLY A 197 4.48 22.77 -15.83
CA GLY A 197 5.84 22.43 -15.40
C GLY A 197 5.99 22.10 -13.90
N ARG A 198 4.90 21.94 -13.15
CA ARG A 198 4.94 21.55 -11.74
C ARG A 198 4.28 20.19 -11.57
N GLY A 199 4.86 19.32 -10.76
CA GLY A 199 4.25 18.05 -10.40
C GLY A 199 2.85 18.20 -9.78
N ARG A 200 2.03 17.15 -9.95
CA ARG A 200 0.59 17.08 -9.62
C ARG A 200 0.24 17.24 -8.13
N GLY A 201 1.23 17.25 -7.24
CA GLY A 201 1.08 17.28 -5.78
C GLY A 201 0.50 18.57 -5.18
N HIS A 202 0.23 19.58 -6.02
CA HIS A 202 -0.22 20.91 -5.59
C HIS A 202 -1.65 21.25 -5.98
N LEU A 203 -2.39 20.31 -6.58
CA LEU A 203 -3.79 20.50 -6.89
C LEU A 203 -4.69 20.32 -5.67
N THR A 204 -5.70 21.17 -5.58
CA THR A 204 -6.84 21.02 -4.68
C THR A 204 -8.04 20.59 -5.52
N VAL A 205 -8.64 19.46 -5.16
CA VAL A 205 -9.82 18.92 -5.84
C VAL A 205 -10.95 18.86 -4.83
N MET A 206 -12.10 19.41 -5.17
CA MET A 206 -13.26 19.48 -4.26
C MET A 206 -14.55 19.10 -4.96
N ASP A 207 -15.50 18.66 -4.14
CA ASP A 207 -16.85 18.32 -4.54
C ASP A 207 -17.65 19.54 -5.04
N ALA A 208 -18.41 19.33 -6.11
CA ALA A 208 -19.47 20.25 -6.52
C ALA A 208 -20.56 19.52 -7.33
N TRP A 209 -20.89 18.28 -6.95
CA TRP A 209 -21.73 17.39 -7.74
C TRP A 209 -22.96 18.10 -8.36
N PRO A 210 -23.22 17.91 -9.66
CA PRO A 210 -22.53 17.01 -10.59
C PRO A 210 -21.17 17.52 -11.11
N TYR A 211 -20.75 18.74 -10.77
CA TYR A 211 -19.47 19.33 -11.20
C TYR A 211 -18.30 18.89 -10.31
N VAL A 212 -17.07 19.12 -10.79
CA VAL A 212 -15.84 19.01 -9.98
C VAL A 212 -15.13 20.36 -9.95
N ILE A 213 -14.59 20.71 -8.78
CA ILE A 213 -13.73 21.88 -8.63
C ILE A 213 -12.27 21.44 -8.62
N VAL A 214 -11.45 22.02 -9.49
CA VAL A 214 -10.00 21.78 -9.57
C VAL A 214 -9.29 23.12 -9.44
N ALA A 215 -8.35 23.24 -8.52
CA ALA A 215 -7.63 24.47 -8.26
C ALA A 215 -6.13 24.24 -8.00
N ASN A 216 -5.31 25.23 -8.33
CA ASN A 216 -3.96 25.36 -7.80
C ASN A 216 -3.91 26.55 -6.81
N SER A 217 -2.72 27.07 -6.50
CA SER A 217 -2.57 28.20 -5.57
C SER A 217 -3.06 29.55 -6.12
N THR A 218 -3.29 29.66 -7.43
CA THR A 218 -3.56 30.94 -8.14
C THR A 218 -4.85 30.95 -8.94
N GLN A 219 -5.36 29.80 -9.37
CA GLN A 219 -6.54 29.69 -10.22
C GLN A 219 -7.39 28.49 -9.80
N VAL A 220 -8.70 28.62 -9.98
CA VAL A 220 -9.71 27.58 -9.77
C VAL A 220 -10.57 27.42 -11.02
N ARG A 221 -10.97 26.18 -11.28
CA ARG A 221 -11.85 25.77 -12.38
C ARG A 221 -12.97 24.89 -11.86
N VAL A 222 -14.16 25.09 -12.39
CA VAL A 222 -15.30 24.19 -12.22
C VAL A 222 -15.56 23.50 -13.55
N ILE A 223 -15.59 22.18 -13.55
CA ILE A 223 -15.71 21.36 -14.75
C ILE A 223 -16.92 20.43 -14.69
N ASP A 224 -17.53 20.21 -15.84
CA ASP A 224 -18.55 19.18 -16.06
C ASP A 224 -18.00 18.05 -16.95
N ALA A 225 -18.90 17.20 -17.48
CA ALA A 225 -18.55 16.07 -18.34
C ALA A 225 -17.66 16.43 -19.54
N ASP A 226 -17.84 17.63 -20.10
CA ASP A 226 -17.36 17.98 -21.44
C ASP A 226 -16.57 19.29 -21.48
N SER A 227 -16.72 20.15 -20.47
CA SER A 227 -16.22 21.53 -20.50
C SER A 227 -15.82 22.08 -19.14
N THR A 228 -15.07 23.19 -19.17
CA THR A 228 -14.89 24.06 -17.99
C THR A 228 -16.02 25.09 -17.98
N VAL A 229 -16.89 25.03 -16.97
CA VAL A 229 -18.04 25.93 -16.85
C VAL A 229 -17.71 27.23 -16.12
N LEU A 230 -16.63 27.26 -15.35
CA LEU A 230 -16.15 28.45 -14.66
C LEU A 230 -14.63 28.40 -14.51
N THR A 231 -13.97 29.53 -14.78
CA THR A 231 -12.54 29.75 -14.49
C THR A 231 -12.42 31.04 -13.70
N HIS A 232 -11.66 31.03 -12.61
CA HIS A 232 -11.43 32.21 -11.78
C HIS A 232 -10.00 32.29 -11.26
N ASP A 233 -9.40 33.46 -11.38
CA ASP A 233 -8.11 33.77 -10.77
C ASP A 233 -8.31 34.15 -9.31
N LEU A 234 -7.70 33.37 -8.41
CA LEU A 234 -7.91 33.47 -6.97
C LEU A 234 -7.46 34.83 -6.43
N ARG A 235 -8.33 35.48 -5.66
CA ARG A 235 -8.02 36.72 -4.92
C ARG A 235 -7.66 36.47 -3.45
N ALA A 236 -7.64 35.21 -3.02
CA ALA A 236 -7.30 34.85 -1.66
C ALA A 236 -5.87 35.33 -1.31
N PRO A 237 -5.60 35.85 -0.10
CA PRO A 237 -4.31 36.43 0.28
C PRO A 237 -3.16 35.41 0.21
N SER A 238 -2.07 35.71 -0.50
CA SER A 238 -0.92 34.81 -0.69
C SER A 238 -0.04 34.63 0.55
N VAL A 239 -0.63 34.15 1.65
CA VAL A 239 0.05 33.87 2.92
C VAL A 239 0.53 32.42 2.99
N ASN A 240 1.71 32.22 3.57
CA ASN A 240 2.26 30.88 3.83
C ASN A 240 1.41 30.13 4.86
N GLY A 241 1.20 28.83 4.65
CA GLY A 241 0.46 27.99 5.59
C GLY A 241 -1.05 28.25 5.62
N ARG A 242 -1.66 28.50 4.45
CA ARG A 242 -3.12 28.48 4.26
C ARG A 242 -3.57 27.17 3.59
N GLN A 243 -4.79 26.75 3.88
CA GLN A 243 -5.51 25.75 3.11
C GLN A 243 -6.70 26.40 2.42
N LEU A 244 -6.93 26.05 1.16
CA LEU A 244 -8.05 26.55 0.34
C LEU A 244 -9.21 25.55 0.37
N GLY A 245 -10.42 26.11 0.38
CA GLY A 245 -11.72 25.44 0.29
C GLY A 245 -12.60 26.11 -0.79
N PHE A 246 -13.51 25.34 -1.38
CA PHE A 246 -14.37 25.78 -2.48
C PHE A 246 -15.76 25.15 -2.42
N HIS A 247 -16.80 25.93 -2.77
CA HIS A 247 -18.15 25.43 -3.08
C HIS A 247 -18.74 26.18 -4.28
N TYR A 248 -19.39 25.49 -5.21
CA TYR A 248 -19.92 26.10 -6.45
C TYR A 248 -21.46 26.11 -6.51
N THR A 249 -22.15 27.02 -5.83
CA THR A 249 -23.61 26.95 -5.58
C THR A 249 -24.38 27.90 -6.50
N ASP A 250 -25.44 27.41 -7.16
CA ASP A 250 -26.35 28.24 -7.98
C ASP A 250 -25.62 29.12 -9.02
N GLY A 251 -24.55 28.59 -9.63
CA GLY A 251 -23.73 29.30 -10.61
C GLY A 251 -22.66 30.23 -10.04
N ASP A 252 -22.57 30.37 -8.72
CA ASP A 252 -21.58 31.22 -8.02
C ASP A 252 -20.56 30.36 -7.26
N LEU A 253 -19.34 30.87 -7.11
CA LEU A 253 -18.25 30.16 -6.45
C LEU A 253 -17.90 30.83 -5.12
N LEU A 254 -18.07 30.10 -4.02
CA LEU A 254 -17.49 30.45 -2.73
C LEU A 254 -16.03 29.99 -2.70
N VAL A 255 -15.11 30.92 -2.52
CA VAL A 255 -13.69 30.66 -2.27
C VAL A 255 -13.41 30.99 -0.81
N PHE A 256 -12.90 30.03 -0.05
CA PHE A 256 -12.59 30.25 1.36
C PHE A 256 -11.25 29.63 1.75
N TRP A 257 -10.68 30.11 2.85
CA TRP A 257 -9.41 29.64 3.36
C TRP A 257 -9.38 29.63 4.87
N ALA A 258 -8.54 28.75 5.40
CA ALA A 258 -8.19 28.73 6.80
C ALA A 258 -6.66 28.85 6.93
N THR A 259 -6.22 29.65 7.89
CA THR A 259 -4.83 29.64 8.36
C THR A 259 -4.74 28.83 9.64
N TYR A 260 -3.53 28.43 10.04
CA TYR A 260 -3.30 27.47 11.12
C TYR A 260 -4.07 27.76 12.43
N ASN A 261 -4.17 29.03 12.84
CA ASN A 261 -4.90 29.48 14.04
C ASN A 261 -5.90 30.62 13.77
N GLY A 262 -6.21 30.90 12.50
CA GLY A 262 -7.07 32.03 12.13
C GLY A 262 -8.54 31.64 11.94
N PRO A 263 -9.43 32.63 11.84
CA PRO A 263 -10.80 32.38 11.40
C PRO A 263 -10.82 31.82 9.98
N VAL A 264 -11.93 31.18 9.61
CA VAL A 264 -12.21 30.84 8.22
C VAL A 264 -12.71 32.11 7.54
N GLU A 265 -12.04 32.50 6.46
CA GLU A 265 -12.39 33.68 5.69
C GLU A 265 -12.67 33.27 4.25
N GLY A 266 -13.52 34.02 3.56
CA GLY A 266 -13.83 33.72 2.17
C GLY A 266 -14.58 34.85 1.46
N TYR A 267 -14.73 34.70 0.16
CA TYR A 267 -15.54 35.60 -0.66
C TYR A 267 -16.37 34.78 -1.65
N TRP A 268 -17.51 35.33 -2.04
CA TRP A 268 -18.29 34.84 -3.17
C TRP A 268 -17.78 35.48 -4.46
N LEU A 269 -17.68 34.72 -5.55
CA LEU A 269 -17.17 35.23 -6.82
C LEU A 269 -17.99 36.42 -7.35
N SER A 270 -19.29 36.48 -7.03
CA SER A 270 -20.12 37.63 -7.36
C SER A 270 -19.80 38.92 -6.60
N ALA A 271 -19.05 38.85 -5.50
CA ALA A 271 -18.55 39.98 -4.73
C ALA A 271 -17.11 39.68 -4.22
N PRO A 272 -16.12 39.57 -5.12
CA PRO A 272 -14.81 39.00 -4.77
C PRO A 272 -13.93 39.94 -3.94
N ASP A 273 -14.32 41.20 -3.80
CA ASP A 273 -13.65 42.20 -2.96
C ASP A 273 -14.29 42.31 -1.56
N ASP A 274 -15.39 41.58 -1.30
CA ASP A 274 -16.07 41.52 0.00
C ASP A 274 -15.65 40.23 0.73
N VAL A 275 -14.64 40.34 1.59
CA VAL A 275 -14.12 39.22 2.38
C VAL A 275 -14.94 39.07 3.67
N LEU A 276 -15.61 37.93 3.79
CA LEU A 276 -16.43 37.53 4.92
C LEU A 276 -15.64 36.67 5.89
N THR A 277 -15.87 36.85 7.19
CA THR A 277 -15.57 35.81 8.18
C THR A 277 -16.70 34.79 8.16
N LEU A 278 -16.38 33.55 7.79
CA LEU A 278 -17.37 32.49 7.64
C LEU A 278 -17.64 31.79 8.98
N ASP A 279 -18.91 31.58 9.29
CA ASP A 279 -19.32 30.66 10.35
C ASP A 279 -19.21 29.23 9.82
N SER A 280 -18.23 28.47 10.29
CA SER A 280 -17.96 27.13 9.79
C SER A 280 -17.30 26.25 10.86
N ALA A 281 -17.62 24.96 10.83
CA ALA A 281 -16.88 23.95 11.59
C ALA A 281 -15.53 23.57 10.92
N ALA A 282 -15.25 24.10 9.72
CA ALA A 282 -13.99 23.86 9.02
C ALA A 282 -12.81 24.49 9.77
N THR A 283 -11.68 23.78 9.74
CA THR A 283 -10.41 24.23 10.30
C THR A 283 -9.33 24.10 9.24
N TYR A 284 -8.12 24.60 9.52
CA TYR A 284 -6.94 24.35 8.69
C TYR A 284 -6.76 22.85 8.36
N TRP A 285 -7.16 21.93 9.25
CA TRP A 285 -7.02 20.48 9.05
C TRP A 285 -8.25 19.82 8.42
N SER A 286 -9.40 20.48 8.38
CA SER A 286 -10.69 19.91 7.97
C SER A 286 -11.42 20.69 6.88
N ILE A 287 -10.79 21.72 6.29
CA ILE A 287 -11.40 22.54 5.21
C ILE A 287 -11.68 21.74 3.93
N ARG A 288 -11.02 20.60 3.76
CA ARG A 288 -11.18 19.70 2.61
C ARG A 288 -11.98 18.48 3.07
N SER A 289 -13.26 18.48 2.76
CA SER A 289 -14.11 17.31 2.93
C SER A 289 -14.15 16.48 1.65
N GLY A 290 -14.26 15.16 1.81
CA GLY A 290 -14.45 14.22 0.71
C GLY A 290 -15.92 13.85 0.48
N HIS A 291 -16.86 14.44 1.23
CA HIS A 291 -18.28 14.14 1.10
C HIS A 291 -18.86 14.85 -0.13
N VAL A 292 -19.78 14.14 -0.80
CA VAL A 292 -20.49 14.70 -1.95
C VAL A 292 -21.73 15.43 -1.46
N SER A 293 -21.84 16.71 -1.80
CA SER A 293 -23.03 17.54 -1.62
C SER A 293 -24.00 17.39 -2.81
N LEU A 294 -25.28 17.72 -2.64
CA LEU A 294 -26.27 17.58 -3.72
C LEU A 294 -26.99 18.91 -4.00
N PRO A 295 -27.20 19.30 -5.28
CA PRO A 295 -27.98 20.48 -5.62
C PRO A 295 -29.46 20.23 -5.30
N LEU A 296 -30.17 21.29 -4.88
CA LEU A 296 -31.60 21.24 -4.58
C LEU A 296 -32.42 21.87 -5.72
N PRO A 297 -33.61 21.33 -6.06
CA PRO A 297 -34.48 21.91 -7.09
C PRO A 297 -34.89 23.37 -6.81
N GLY A 298 -34.97 23.75 -5.53
CA GLY A 298 -35.32 25.12 -5.09
C GLY A 298 -34.11 26.06 -4.93
N GLY A 299 -32.95 25.71 -5.47
CA GLY A 299 -31.69 26.43 -5.30
C GLY A 299 -30.99 26.08 -3.99
N GLY A 300 -29.69 26.32 -3.97
CA GLY A 300 -28.77 25.87 -2.94
C GLY A 300 -28.32 24.43 -3.13
N ARG A 301 -27.39 24.00 -2.27
CA ARG A 301 -26.97 22.60 -2.18
C ARG A 301 -27.02 22.10 -0.75
N THR A 302 -27.39 20.85 -0.56
CA THR A 302 -27.34 20.24 0.76
C THR A 302 -26.01 19.54 1.01
N THR A 303 -25.47 19.76 2.21
CA THR A 303 -24.24 19.14 2.71
C THR A 303 -24.52 17.91 3.58
N GLY A 304 -25.79 17.51 3.73
CA GLY A 304 -26.22 16.48 4.68
C GLY A 304 -26.31 16.95 6.15
N ALA A 305 -25.91 18.18 6.47
CA ALA A 305 -26.14 18.81 7.78
C ALA A 305 -26.64 20.26 7.66
N GLY A 306 -27.14 20.64 6.49
CA GLY A 306 -27.67 21.95 6.17
C GLY A 306 -27.73 22.19 4.67
N VAL A 307 -28.08 23.42 4.30
CA VAL A 307 -28.11 23.89 2.92
C VAL A 307 -27.23 25.13 2.81
N LEU A 308 -26.27 25.08 1.90
CA LEU A 308 -25.48 26.24 1.50
C LEU A 308 -26.18 26.92 0.32
N ARG A 309 -26.47 28.21 0.46
CA ARG A 309 -27.01 29.07 -0.59
C ARG A 309 -25.98 30.12 -1.01
N ARG A 310 -26.18 30.65 -2.21
CA ARG A 310 -25.37 31.76 -2.72
C ARG A 310 -25.47 32.97 -1.79
N GLY A 311 -24.31 33.52 -1.40
CA GLY A 311 -24.21 34.70 -0.54
C GLY A 311 -24.22 34.39 0.96
N ASP A 312 -24.39 33.12 1.36
CA ASP A 312 -24.35 32.74 2.78
C ASP A 312 -22.95 32.98 3.38
N SER A 313 -22.93 33.40 4.65
CA SER A 313 -21.71 33.45 5.47
C SER A 313 -21.57 32.21 6.38
N LEU A 314 -22.60 31.37 6.47
CA LEU A 314 -22.58 30.10 7.18
C LEU A 314 -22.24 28.98 6.19
N VAL A 315 -21.18 28.22 6.45
CA VAL A 315 -20.85 26.99 5.73
C VAL A 315 -21.22 25.81 6.63
N PRO A 316 -22.34 25.11 6.32
CA PRO A 316 -22.78 23.99 7.15
C PRO A 316 -21.73 22.87 7.22
N ALA A 317 -21.76 22.10 8.30
CA ALA A 317 -20.97 20.88 8.38
C ALA A 317 -21.33 19.93 7.23
N GLU A 318 -20.38 19.09 6.82
CA GLU A 318 -20.58 18.13 5.75
C GLU A 318 -20.72 16.71 6.28
N ARG A 319 -21.70 15.97 5.75
CA ARG A 319 -21.97 14.56 6.01
C ARG A 319 -22.26 13.88 4.69
N ALA A 320 -22.02 12.57 4.63
CA ALA A 320 -22.44 11.80 3.48
C ALA A 320 -23.97 11.93 3.28
N VAL A 321 -24.39 12.27 2.06
CA VAL A 321 -25.80 12.41 1.68
C VAL A 321 -26.08 11.62 0.39
N VAL A 322 -27.25 11.01 0.33
CA VAL A 322 -27.78 10.27 -0.84
C VAL A 322 -29.22 10.70 -1.11
N SER A 323 -29.68 10.49 -2.34
CA SER A 323 -31.04 10.82 -2.76
C SER A 323 -31.51 9.89 -3.87
N ASP A 324 -32.81 9.56 -3.85
CA ASP A 324 -33.52 8.87 -4.93
C ASP A 324 -34.19 9.85 -5.91
N GLY A 325 -33.81 11.13 -5.86
CA GLY A 325 -34.40 12.21 -6.65
C GLY A 325 -35.65 12.84 -6.04
N THR A 326 -36.24 12.25 -5.00
CA THR A 326 -37.42 12.78 -4.30
C THR A 326 -37.17 13.03 -2.82
N SER A 327 -36.48 12.10 -2.16
CA SER A 327 -36.16 12.11 -0.74
C SER A 327 -34.65 12.14 -0.55
N TYR A 328 -34.22 12.54 0.64
CA TYR A 328 -32.81 12.63 1.01
C TYR A 328 -32.53 11.82 2.26
N TRP A 329 -31.33 11.27 2.34
CA TRP A 329 -30.83 10.58 3.52
C TRP A 329 -29.43 11.10 3.84
N ALA A 330 -29.19 11.39 5.11
CA ALA A 330 -27.88 11.79 5.60
C ALA A 330 -27.33 10.70 6.53
N TRP A 331 -26.01 10.55 6.53
CA TRP A 331 -25.33 9.64 7.44
C TRP A 331 -25.33 10.21 8.86
N ASP A 332 -25.87 9.46 9.80
CA ASP A 332 -25.97 9.80 11.22
C ASP A 332 -24.97 8.94 12.03
N PRO A 333 -23.88 9.53 12.56
CA PRO A 333 -22.85 8.78 13.28
C PRO A 333 -23.27 8.37 14.71
N ASP A 334 -24.17 9.12 15.36
CA ASP A 334 -24.23 9.18 16.84
C ASP A 334 -25.63 8.99 17.42
N ARG A 335 -26.54 8.30 16.73
CA ARG A 335 -27.87 8.07 17.32
C ARG A 335 -27.83 7.05 18.46
N ASP A 336 -28.16 7.53 19.67
CA ASP A 336 -28.10 6.95 21.03
C ASP A 336 -28.65 5.52 21.28
N SER A 337 -28.94 4.71 20.27
CA SER A 337 -29.52 3.36 20.50
C SER A 337 -29.30 2.31 19.40
N GLY A 338 -28.47 2.57 18.37
CA GLY A 338 -28.30 1.57 17.31
C GLY A 338 -27.08 1.69 16.38
N GLY A 339 -26.03 2.44 16.74
CA GLY A 339 -24.82 2.61 15.92
C GLY A 339 -25.00 3.51 14.68
N PRO A 340 -23.94 3.80 13.92
CA PRO A 340 -24.02 4.73 12.79
C PRO A 340 -24.85 4.17 11.62
N GLY A 341 -25.50 5.04 10.84
CA GLY A 341 -26.25 4.61 9.65
C GLY A 341 -27.02 5.72 8.93
N TRP A 342 -27.73 5.36 7.86
CA TRP A 342 -28.58 6.29 7.12
C TRP A 342 -29.88 6.62 7.88
N ALA A 343 -30.25 7.90 7.82
CA ALA A 343 -31.54 8.39 8.28
C ALA A 343 -32.17 9.31 7.24
N GLU A 344 -33.51 9.28 7.14
CA GLU A 344 -34.27 10.26 6.38
C GLU A 344 -33.84 11.67 6.81
N TYR A 345 -33.69 12.58 5.85
CA TYR A 345 -33.20 13.93 6.08
C TYR A 345 -34.03 14.91 5.26
N ASP A 346 -34.50 15.97 5.90
CA ASP A 346 -35.18 17.08 5.24
C ASP A 346 -34.21 18.26 5.06
N PRO A 347 -33.75 18.56 3.82
CA PRO A 347 -32.86 19.67 3.57
C PRO A 347 -33.45 21.04 3.94
N ALA A 348 -34.77 21.21 3.92
CA ALA A 348 -35.39 22.50 4.19
C ALA A 348 -35.32 22.87 5.68
N THR A 349 -35.43 21.88 6.56
CA THR A 349 -35.45 22.08 8.02
C THR A 349 -34.18 21.62 8.71
N GLY A 350 -33.35 20.81 8.04
CA GLY A 350 -32.20 20.12 8.63
C GLY A 350 -32.59 18.96 9.56
N ALA A 351 -33.87 18.61 9.64
CA ALA A 351 -34.37 17.58 10.55
C ALA A 351 -34.02 16.18 10.04
N THR A 352 -33.63 15.29 10.96
CA THR A 352 -33.45 13.87 10.70
C THR A 352 -34.69 13.08 11.13
N GLY A 353 -35.10 12.13 10.29
CA GLY A 353 -36.29 11.31 10.45
C GLY A 353 -35.98 9.88 10.89
N ARG A 354 -36.66 8.91 10.28
CA ARG A 354 -36.51 7.50 10.61
C ARG A 354 -35.22 6.94 10.02
N ARG A 355 -34.73 5.84 10.61
CA ARG A 355 -33.69 5.03 9.96
C ARG A 355 -34.29 4.29 8.78
N SER A 356 -33.82 4.62 7.60
CA SER A 356 -34.18 3.96 6.35
C SER A 356 -33.08 4.25 5.33
N MET A 357 -33.18 3.60 4.19
CA MET A 357 -32.31 3.81 3.03
C MET A 357 -33.19 3.94 1.78
N PRO A 358 -32.69 4.53 0.68
CA PRO A 358 -33.36 4.45 -0.61
C PRO A 358 -33.66 3.00 -1.01
N GLY A 359 -34.75 2.77 -1.74
CA GLY A 359 -35.17 1.41 -2.16
C GLY A 359 -34.05 0.59 -2.80
N PHE A 360 -33.27 1.22 -3.69
CA PHE A 360 -32.09 0.60 -4.31
C PHE A 360 -31.09 0.00 -3.30
N LEU A 361 -30.91 0.62 -2.12
CA LEU A 361 -30.04 0.11 -1.06
C LEU A 361 -30.78 -0.84 -0.11
N ALA A 362 -32.06 -0.60 0.15
CA ALA A 362 -32.89 -1.49 0.97
C ALA A 362 -33.00 -2.89 0.35
N ASP A 363 -33.14 -2.96 -0.98
CA ASP A 363 -33.26 -4.20 -1.76
C ASP A 363 -31.89 -4.82 -2.08
N ALA A 364 -30.81 -4.42 -1.39
CA ALA A 364 -29.46 -4.89 -1.68
C ALA A 364 -29.27 -6.38 -1.42
N LEU A 365 -29.93 -6.91 -0.39
CA LEU A 365 -29.78 -8.30 0.04
C LEU A 365 -30.67 -9.27 -0.74
N ASP A 366 -31.54 -8.77 -1.62
CA ASP A 366 -32.46 -9.59 -2.39
C ASP A 366 -31.71 -10.53 -3.33
N GLY A 367 -32.01 -11.83 -3.24
CA GLY A 367 -31.37 -12.87 -4.04
C GLY A 367 -30.00 -13.33 -3.51
N HIS A 368 -29.54 -12.84 -2.35
CA HIS A 368 -28.33 -13.31 -1.69
C HIS A 368 -28.64 -14.37 -0.61
N PRO A 369 -27.68 -15.28 -0.31
CA PRO A 369 -27.88 -16.29 0.72
C PRO A 369 -27.99 -15.67 2.13
N GLY A 370 -28.59 -16.42 3.06
CA GLY A 370 -28.67 -16.02 4.45
C GLY A 370 -27.30 -15.73 5.06
N GLY A 371 -27.19 -14.67 5.86
CA GLY A 371 -25.92 -14.20 6.43
C GLY A 371 -25.17 -13.19 5.56
N SER A 372 -25.66 -12.88 4.36
CA SER A 372 -25.18 -11.74 3.58
C SER A 372 -25.46 -10.42 4.29
N THR A 373 -24.51 -9.50 4.17
CA THR A 373 -24.60 -8.17 4.77
C THR A 373 -24.35 -7.11 3.72
N LEU A 374 -24.92 -5.93 3.92
CA LEU A 374 -24.56 -4.71 3.21
C LEU A 374 -23.74 -3.85 4.18
N PRO A 375 -22.41 -4.04 4.28
CA PRO A 375 -21.59 -3.14 5.07
C PRO A 375 -21.73 -1.75 4.48
N ASP A 376 -22.05 -0.79 5.33
CA ASP A 376 -22.01 0.61 4.94
C ASP A 376 -21.12 1.35 5.93
N ASN A 377 -20.01 1.87 5.42
CA ASN A 377 -19.16 2.78 6.15
C ASN A 377 -19.21 4.10 5.38
N ILE A 378 -19.93 5.09 5.93
CA ILE A 378 -19.89 6.50 5.50
C ILE A 378 -19.93 6.68 3.97
N GLY A 379 -21.04 6.30 3.32
CA GLY A 379 -21.26 6.65 1.90
C GLY A 379 -20.62 5.71 0.87
N GLN A 380 -20.20 4.51 1.28
CA GLN A 380 -19.66 3.48 0.38
C GLN A 380 -20.74 2.80 -0.47
N ASN A 381 -22.00 2.80 -0.02
CA ASN A 381 -23.15 2.55 -0.87
C ASN A 381 -23.89 3.87 -1.07
N TRP A 382 -24.27 4.18 -2.31
CA TRP A 382 -24.81 5.50 -2.62
C TRP A 382 -25.81 5.46 -3.77
N LEU A 383 -26.68 6.47 -3.80
CA LEU A 383 -27.62 6.75 -4.87
C LEU A 383 -27.74 8.27 -4.99
N ARG A 384 -27.58 8.81 -6.21
CA ARG A 384 -27.56 10.26 -6.45
C ARG A 384 -28.18 10.60 -7.80
N PRO A 385 -28.90 11.72 -7.92
CA PRO A 385 -29.28 12.31 -9.20
C PRO A 385 -28.03 12.65 -10.02
N ALA A 386 -27.98 12.24 -11.28
CA ALA A 386 -26.83 12.47 -12.16
C ALA A 386 -27.29 12.82 -13.58
N PRO A 387 -26.62 13.76 -14.27
CA PRO A 387 -26.85 13.95 -15.69
C PRO A 387 -26.38 12.73 -16.49
N ALA A 388 -27.03 12.46 -17.63
CA ALA A 388 -26.57 11.43 -18.54
C ALA A 388 -25.29 11.87 -19.27
N VAL A 389 -24.34 10.96 -19.38
CA VAL A 389 -23.05 11.18 -20.03
C VAL A 389 -22.88 10.12 -21.11
N GLU A 390 -22.87 10.54 -22.38
CA GLU A 390 -22.71 9.63 -23.50
C GLU A 390 -21.34 8.94 -23.46
N GLY A 391 -21.33 7.62 -23.65
CA GLY A 391 -20.11 6.81 -23.65
C GLY A 391 -19.49 6.59 -22.26
N SER A 392 -20.20 6.91 -21.18
CA SER A 392 -19.72 6.68 -19.81
C SER A 392 -19.35 5.21 -19.57
N VAL A 393 -18.19 4.97 -18.96
CA VAL A 393 -17.75 3.60 -18.60
C VAL A 393 -18.55 2.99 -17.44
N LEU A 394 -19.31 3.79 -16.69
CA LEU A 394 -20.23 3.32 -15.65
C LEU A 394 -21.67 3.12 -16.17
N GLY A 395 -21.94 3.47 -17.43
CA GLY A 395 -23.26 3.41 -18.04
C GLY A 395 -24.12 4.65 -17.76
N ALA A 396 -25.30 4.68 -18.37
CA ALA A 396 -26.23 5.80 -18.25
C ALA A 396 -27.02 5.73 -16.91
N PRO A 397 -27.37 6.89 -16.31
CA PRO A 397 -28.27 6.93 -15.16
C PRO A 397 -29.62 6.25 -15.47
N ALA A 398 -30.09 5.39 -14.57
CA ALA A 398 -31.43 4.82 -14.66
C ALA A 398 -32.42 5.77 -13.99
N ASP A 399 -33.45 6.23 -14.72
CA ASP A 399 -34.41 7.23 -14.25
C ASP A 399 -33.75 8.52 -13.69
N GLY A 400 -32.59 8.91 -14.25
CA GLY A 400 -31.82 10.07 -13.79
C GLY A 400 -30.97 9.82 -12.54
N LEU A 401 -30.85 8.57 -12.09
CA LEU A 401 -30.09 8.18 -10.90
C LEU A 401 -28.89 7.28 -11.23
N LEU A 402 -27.75 7.61 -10.65
CA LEU A 402 -26.60 6.72 -10.54
C LEU A 402 -26.49 6.21 -9.11
N GLY A 403 -26.19 4.93 -8.95
CA GLY A 403 -25.98 4.34 -7.64
C GLY A 403 -25.06 3.14 -7.68
N TRP A 404 -24.46 2.86 -6.53
CA TRP A 404 -23.58 1.73 -6.29
C TRP A 404 -23.92 1.07 -4.96
N ARG A 405 -23.91 -0.27 -4.94
CA ARG A 405 -24.01 -1.08 -3.72
C ARG A 405 -23.07 -2.28 -3.80
N ALA A 406 -22.47 -2.65 -2.66
CA ALA A 406 -21.62 -3.83 -2.55
C ALA A 406 -21.99 -4.68 -1.34
N VAL A 407 -22.44 -5.90 -1.59
CA VAL A 407 -22.89 -6.88 -0.60
C VAL A 407 -21.74 -7.84 -0.27
N ARG A 408 -21.48 -8.06 1.01
CA ARG A 408 -20.58 -9.14 1.46
C ARG A 408 -21.37 -10.44 1.51
N VAL A 409 -20.88 -11.45 0.81
CA VAL A 409 -21.47 -12.78 0.74
C VAL A 409 -20.53 -13.77 1.45
N PRO A 410 -20.95 -14.39 2.58
CA PRO A 410 -20.10 -15.29 3.34
C PRO A 410 -19.50 -16.42 2.48
N GLY A 411 -18.17 -16.53 2.48
CA GLY A 411 -17.43 -17.55 1.72
C GLY A 411 -17.36 -17.33 0.22
N GLN A 412 -17.92 -16.23 -0.31
CA GLN A 412 -17.91 -15.90 -1.74
C GLN A 412 -17.30 -14.51 -2.04
N GLY A 413 -16.91 -13.76 -1.01
CA GLY A 413 -16.36 -12.42 -1.15
C GLY A 413 -17.43 -11.33 -1.32
N TRP A 414 -17.25 -10.45 -2.30
CA TRP A 414 -18.08 -9.28 -2.52
C TRP A 414 -18.84 -9.34 -3.84
N HIS A 415 -20.13 -9.00 -3.79
CA HIS A 415 -20.97 -8.83 -4.97
C HIS A 415 -21.35 -7.35 -5.10
N GLY A 416 -20.87 -6.68 -6.16
CA GLY A 416 -21.17 -5.29 -6.47
C GLY A 416 -22.22 -5.15 -7.57
N SER A 417 -23.07 -4.13 -7.48
CA SER A 417 -24.02 -3.78 -8.55
C SER A 417 -24.31 -2.29 -8.61
N ASP A 418 -24.48 -1.76 -9.83
CA ASP A 418 -24.92 -0.39 -10.10
C ASP A 418 -26.37 -0.30 -10.59
N THR A 419 -26.89 0.93 -10.72
CA THR A 419 -28.22 1.21 -11.29
C THR A 419 -28.28 1.01 -12.82
N ALA A 420 -27.14 1.00 -13.51
CA ALA A 420 -27.01 0.75 -14.95
C ALA A 420 -26.90 -0.76 -15.30
N GLY A 421 -27.15 -1.66 -14.33
CA GLY A 421 -27.14 -3.11 -14.49
C GLY A 421 -25.75 -3.76 -14.50
N GLY A 422 -24.67 -3.00 -14.26
CA GLY A 422 -23.33 -3.53 -14.08
C GLY A 422 -23.25 -4.37 -12.81
N ARG A 423 -22.59 -5.54 -12.90
CA ARG A 423 -22.43 -6.48 -11.78
C ARG A 423 -21.03 -7.05 -11.77
N VAL A 424 -20.38 -6.98 -10.62
CA VAL A 424 -19.01 -7.51 -10.42
C VAL A 424 -18.97 -8.45 -9.23
N ARG A 425 -18.03 -9.39 -9.27
CA ARG A 425 -17.72 -10.27 -8.15
C ARG A 425 -16.25 -10.16 -7.83
N VAL A 426 -15.94 -9.97 -6.55
CA VAL A 426 -14.57 -10.03 -6.05
C VAL A 426 -14.48 -11.22 -5.10
N PRO A 427 -13.54 -12.15 -5.30
CA PRO A 427 -13.45 -13.37 -4.48
C PRO A 427 -13.17 -13.06 -3.01
N GLU A 428 -13.39 -14.07 -2.16
CA GLU A 428 -13.10 -14.00 -0.73
C GLU A 428 -11.64 -13.54 -0.49
N GLY A 429 -11.43 -12.61 0.45
CA GLY A 429 -10.12 -12.00 0.71
C GLY A 429 -9.78 -10.80 -0.18
N GLY A 430 -10.52 -10.57 -1.26
CA GLY A 430 -10.34 -9.37 -2.10
C GLY A 430 -10.95 -8.10 -1.49
N ALA A 431 -10.49 -6.95 -2.00
CA ALA A 431 -10.97 -5.63 -1.60
C ALA A 431 -12.45 -5.44 -1.99
N ARG A 432 -13.15 -4.60 -1.23
CA ARG A 432 -14.53 -4.21 -1.55
C ARG A 432 -14.52 -3.46 -2.90
N PRO A 433 -15.42 -3.79 -3.85
CA PRO A 433 -15.55 -3.03 -5.07
C PRO A 433 -16.34 -1.73 -4.86
N ASP A 434 -15.89 -0.66 -5.50
CA ASP A 434 -16.44 0.70 -5.46
C ASP A 434 -17.18 1.09 -6.75
N ALA A 435 -16.89 0.41 -7.87
CA ALA A 435 -17.58 0.61 -9.15
C ALA A 435 -17.42 -0.61 -10.09
N ALA A 436 -18.26 -0.64 -11.13
CA ALA A 436 -18.20 -1.58 -12.24
C ALA A 436 -17.91 -0.83 -13.54
N VAL A 437 -16.70 -1.01 -14.10
CA VAL A 437 -16.25 -0.32 -15.31
C VAL A 437 -16.38 -1.25 -16.52
N ARG A 438 -17.06 -0.79 -17.57
CA ARG A 438 -17.13 -1.50 -18.86
C ARG A 438 -16.10 -0.93 -19.82
N LEU A 439 -15.33 -1.80 -20.46
CA LEU A 439 -14.32 -1.43 -21.43
C LEU A 439 -14.64 -2.09 -22.78
N PRO A 440 -14.49 -1.40 -23.92
CA PRO A 440 -14.79 -1.96 -25.23
C PRO A 440 -14.10 -3.30 -25.50
N GLY A 441 -14.79 -4.18 -26.21
CA GLY A 441 -14.32 -5.54 -26.54
C GLY A 441 -14.71 -6.63 -25.55
N ASP A 442 -15.28 -6.30 -24.38
CA ASP A 442 -15.86 -7.26 -23.43
C ASP A 442 -16.99 -6.60 -22.62
N GLU A 443 -18.21 -7.13 -22.73
CA GLU A 443 -19.39 -6.61 -22.02
C GLU A 443 -19.34 -6.87 -20.50
N ARG A 444 -18.49 -7.80 -20.06
CA ARG A 444 -18.35 -8.12 -18.63
C ARG A 444 -17.57 -7.02 -17.93
N PRO A 445 -18.15 -6.37 -16.89
CA PRO A 445 -17.51 -5.24 -16.24
C PRO A 445 -16.35 -5.67 -15.34
N ARG A 446 -15.44 -4.72 -15.12
CA ARG A 446 -14.22 -4.87 -14.34
C ARG A 446 -14.45 -4.21 -12.98
N ALA A 447 -14.02 -4.87 -11.91
CA ALA A 447 -14.23 -4.36 -10.57
C ALA A 447 -13.18 -3.29 -10.27
N VAL A 448 -13.64 -2.09 -9.91
CA VAL A 448 -12.76 -1.05 -9.35
C VAL A 448 -12.82 -1.17 -7.84
N SER A 449 -11.67 -1.18 -7.18
CA SER A 449 -11.59 -1.18 -5.72
C SER A 449 -10.54 -0.20 -5.24
N SER A 450 -10.83 0.51 -4.17
CA SER A 450 -9.90 1.37 -3.47
C SER A 450 -9.55 0.82 -2.09
N ASP A 451 -8.26 0.84 -1.76
CA ASP A 451 -7.75 0.61 -0.43
C ASP A 451 -6.79 1.72 -0.05
N TRP A 452 -7.26 2.63 0.80
CA TRP A 452 -6.53 3.78 1.32
C TRP A 452 -5.95 4.70 0.25
N ARG A 453 -4.77 4.37 -0.29
CA ARG A 453 -4.08 5.13 -1.34
C ARG A 453 -3.95 4.36 -2.64
N THR A 454 -4.43 3.13 -2.69
CA THR A 454 -4.26 2.26 -3.84
C THR A 454 -5.58 2.07 -4.53
N LEU A 455 -5.58 2.31 -5.83
CA LEU A 455 -6.68 2.00 -6.71
C LEU A 455 -6.32 0.80 -7.57
N SER A 456 -7.24 -0.16 -7.65
CA SER A 456 -7.05 -1.39 -8.41
C SER A 456 -8.21 -1.63 -9.37
N LEU A 457 -7.88 -2.15 -10.55
CA LEU A 457 -8.83 -2.68 -11.51
C LEU A 457 -8.67 -4.20 -11.56
N SER A 458 -9.76 -4.93 -11.41
CA SER A 458 -9.78 -6.40 -11.49
C SER A 458 -10.56 -6.86 -12.70
N ASP A 459 -10.05 -7.89 -13.38
CA ASP A 459 -10.75 -8.56 -14.47
C ASP A 459 -12.06 -9.22 -13.99
N PRO A 460 -12.96 -9.65 -14.91
CA PRO A 460 -14.22 -10.30 -14.54
C PRO A 460 -14.04 -11.59 -13.72
N GLU A 461 -12.87 -12.20 -13.77
CA GLU A 461 -12.49 -13.39 -13.02
C GLU A 461 -11.91 -13.07 -11.62
N GLY A 462 -11.70 -11.78 -11.31
CA GLY A 462 -11.27 -11.29 -10.00
C GLY A 462 -9.76 -11.12 -9.81
N ALA A 463 -8.94 -11.24 -10.85
CA ALA A 463 -7.51 -10.94 -10.77
C ALA A 463 -7.24 -9.45 -11.01
N VAL A 464 -6.36 -8.85 -10.20
CA VAL A 464 -5.98 -7.44 -10.32
C VAL A 464 -5.09 -7.24 -11.54
N THR A 465 -5.56 -6.50 -12.55
CA THR A 465 -4.84 -6.27 -13.82
C THR A 465 -4.24 -4.87 -13.95
N ALA A 466 -4.72 -3.90 -13.17
CA ALA A 466 -4.06 -2.61 -13.03
C ALA A 466 -4.06 -2.14 -11.57
N ARG A 467 -3.00 -1.42 -11.18
CA ARG A 467 -2.85 -0.82 -9.85
C ARG A 467 -2.13 0.51 -9.95
N THR A 468 -2.65 1.52 -9.26
CA THR A 468 -1.97 2.80 -9.03
C THR A 468 -2.07 3.22 -7.57
N THR A 469 -1.08 3.97 -7.08
CA THR A 469 -1.04 4.46 -5.70
C THR A 469 -0.87 5.97 -5.68
N ALA A 470 -1.73 6.68 -4.93
CA ALA A 470 -1.64 8.12 -4.72
C ALA A 470 -0.54 8.50 -3.71
N ASN A 471 0.06 9.69 -3.89
CA ASN A 471 1.07 10.24 -2.99
C ASN A 471 0.48 10.73 -1.66
N HIS A 472 1.33 10.92 -0.64
CA HIS A 472 0.92 11.30 0.73
C HIS A 472 0.16 12.64 0.86
N HIS A 473 0.18 13.49 -0.17
CA HIS A 473 -0.39 14.84 -0.12
C HIS A 473 -1.83 14.97 -0.65
N GLY A 474 -2.55 13.86 -0.83
CA GLY A 474 -3.94 13.90 -1.32
C GLY A 474 -4.07 14.27 -2.80
N ALA A 475 -3.00 14.06 -3.57
CA ALA A 475 -2.99 14.26 -5.01
C ALA A 475 -3.91 13.24 -5.71
N PRO A 476 -4.49 13.57 -6.87
CA PRO A 476 -5.20 12.60 -7.70
C PRO A 476 -4.34 11.38 -8.03
N HIS A 477 -4.98 10.22 -8.23
CA HIS A 477 -4.29 9.03 -8.71
C HIS A 477 -3.78 9.26 -10.14
N ALA A 478 -2.67 8.62 -10.49
CA ALA A 478 -2.11 8.69 -11.82
C ALA A 478 -1.57 7.32 -12.25
N ALA A 479 -1.79 6.94 -13.50
CA ALA A 479 -1.26 5.73 -14.10
C ALA A 479 -0.51 6.14 -15.37
N GLY A 480 0.83 6.08 -15.32
CA GLY A 480 1.69 6.69 -16.34
C GLY A 480 1.32 8.16 -16.57
N ASP A 481 0.99 8.47 -17.82
CA ASP A 481 0.57 9.81 -18.25
C ASP A 481 -0.91 10.10 -17.95
N ALA A 482 -1.74 9.08 -17.66
CA ALA A 482 -3.16 9.25 -17.38
C ALA A 482 -3.42 9.75 -15.95
N GLU A 483 -4.30 10.74 -15.84
CA GLU A 483 -4.68 11.37 -14.58
C GLU A 483 -6.11 10.98 -14.22
N LEU A 484 -6.29 10.39 -13.05
CA LEU A 484 -7.58 9.86 -12.65
C LEU A 484 -8.32 10.85 -11.75
N PRO A 485 -9.58 11.19 -12.09
CA PRO A 485 -10.42 12.00 -11.23
C PRO A 485 -10.80 11.24 -9.94
N PRO A 486 -11.32 11.93 -8.90
CA PRO A 486 -11.89 11.26 -7.74
C PRO A 486 -12.99 10.25 -8.15
N LEU A 487 -13.05 9.11 -7.44
CA LEU A 487 -13.91 7.98 -7.80
C LEU A 487 -15.38 8.33 -7.98
N ALA A 488 -15.90 9.28 -7.19
CA ALA A 488 -17.29 9.73 -7.31
C ALA A 488 -17.63 10.20 -8.74
N TYR A 489 -16.66 10.73 -9.48
CA TYR A 489 -16.85 11.37 -10.79
C TYR A 489 -16.46 10.48 -11.96
N TRP A 490 -16.23 9.18 -11.74
CA TRP A 490 -15.84 8.24 -12.79
C TRP A 490 -16.91 8.01 -13.86
N TYR A 491 -18.15 8.42 -13.60
CA TYR A 491 -19.20 8.42 -14.63
C TYR A 491 -18.93 9.43 -15.77
N PHE A 492 -17.97 10.37 -15.61
CA PHE A 492 -17.49 11.21 -16.70
C PHE A 492 -16.39 10.56 -17.56
N LEU A 493 -15.79 9.45 -17.10
CA LEU A 493 -14.78 8.74 -17.85
C LEU A 493 -15.39 8.00 -19.03
N ARG A 494 -14.67 8.02 -20.16
CA ARG A 494 -14.99 7.36 -21.42
C ARG A 494 -13.80 6.52 -21.88
N PRO A 495 -14.01 5.53 -22.77
CA PRO A 495 -12.89 4.88 -23.43
C PRO A 495 -12.11 5.89 -24.28
N ARG A 496 -10.81 6.03 -24.02
CA ARG A 496 -9.90 6.94 -24.73
C ARG A 496 -9.75 6.58 -26.20
N ASP A 497 -9.71 5.28 -26.45
CA ASP A 497 -9.50 4.69 -27.76
C ASP A 497 -10.33 3.40 -27.81
N PRO A 498 -11.62 3.48 -28.21
CA PRO A 498 -12.51 2.32 -28.16
C PRO A 498 -12.02 1.14 -29.01
N GLU A 499 -11.42 1.41 -30.17
CA GLU A 499 -10.85 0.40 -31.05
C GLU A 499 -9.59 -0.22 -30.44
N GLY A 500 -8.69 0.60 -29.88
CA GLY A 500 -7.51 0.14 -29.15
C GLY A 500 -7.86 -0.71 -27.93
N SER A 501 -8.84 -0.28 -27.13
CA SER A 501 -9.38 -1.05 -25.99
C SER A 501 -9.92 -2.41 -26.45
N ALA A 502 -10.69 -2.46 -27.54
CA ALA A 502 -11.21 -3.71 -28.07
C ALA A 502 -10.10 -4.64 -28.58
N ALA A 503 -9.07 -4.09 -29.23
CA ALA A 503 -7.91 -4.86 -29.68
C ALA A 503 -7.14 -5.49 -28.51
N LEU A 504 -7.00 -4.78 -27.38
CA LEU A 504 -6.41 -5.34 -26.17
C LEU A 504 -7.21 -6.51 -25.61
N ARG A 505 -8.54 -6.56 -25.82
CA ARG A 505 -9.39 -7.68 -25.37
C ARG A 505 -9.23 -8.92 -26.22
N ALA A 506 -8.87 -8.73 -27.49
CA ALA A 506 -8.63 -9.81 -28.44
C ALA A 506 -7.20 -10.36 -28.38
N LEU A 507 -6.29 -9.75 -27.62
CA LEU A 507 -4.89 -10.18 -27.55
C LEU A 507 -4.75 -11.55 -26.86
N ASP A 508 -4.22 -12.52 -27.59
CA ASP A 508 -3.93 -13.87 -27.09
C ASP A 508 -2.51 -14.02 -26.52
N ALA A 509 -2.26 -15.13 -25.82
CA ALA A 509 -0.96 -15.41 -25.23
C ALA A 509 0.17 -15.45 -26.27
N PRO A 510 0.06 -16.14 -27.42
CA PRO A 510 1.12 -16.16 -28.42
C PRO A 510 1.51 -14.77 -28.94
N ALA A 511 0.54 -13.89 -29.21
CA ALA A 511 0.82 -12.53 -29.65
C ALA A 511 1.48 -11.69 -28.54
N ALA A 512 1.03 -11.84 -27.28
CA ALA A 512 1.66 -11.20 -26.14
C ALA A 512 3.11 -11.68 -25.94
N GLY A 513 3.38 -12.98 -26.10
CA GLY A 513 4.71 -13.56 -26.05
C GLY A 513 5.64 -13.05 -27.15
N ALA A 514 5.13 -12.92 -28.38
CA ALA A 514 5.86 -12.32 -29.50
C ALA A 514 6.26 -10.86 -29.19
N LEU A 515 5.33 -10.07 -28.63
CA LEU A 515 5.60 -8.69 -28.22
C LEU A 515 6.61 -8.61 -27.06
N LEU A 516 6.50 -9.49 -26.06
CA LEU A 516 7.43 -9.57 -24.94
C LEU A 516 8.84 -10.00 -25.37
N LYS A 517 8.93 -10.85 -26.41
CA LYS A 517 10.20 -11.24 -27.04
C LYS A 517 10.81 -10.06 -27.81
N ALA A 518 10.06 -9.39 -28.67
CA ALA A 518 10.55 -8.21 -29.40
C ALA A 518 11.04 -7.11 -28.44
N ALA A 519 10.29 -6.84 -27.38
CA ALA A 519 10.68 -5.88 -26.34
C ALA A 519 11.94 -6.28 -25.55
N ALA A 520 12.28 -7.58 -25.51
CA ALA A 520 13.50 -8.08 -24.89
C ALA A 520 14.76 -7.81 -25.72
N GLU A 521 14.59 -7.81 -27.04
CA GLU A 521 15.65 -7.69 -28.05
C GLU A 521 15.91 -6.21 -28.41
N ALA A 522 15.02 -5.30 -28.01
CA ALA A 522 15.17 -3.85 -28.20
C ALA A 522 16.44 -3.29 -27.54
N GLU A 523 17.14 -2.40 -28.24
CA GLU A 523 18.40 -1.81 -27.77
C GLU A 523 18.17 -0.67 -26.77
N GLY A 524 16.99 -0.03 -26.83
CA GLY A 524 16.64 1.11 -25.98
C GLY A 524 15.14 1.26 -25.68
N ARG A 525 14.82 1.98 -24.60
CA ARG A 525 13.43 2.25 -24.18
C ARG A 525 12.63 3.01 -25.25
N GLU A 526 13.29 3.83 -26.04
CA GLU A 526 12.67 4.70 -27.05
C GLU A 526 12.09 3.92 -28.23
N GLU A 527 12.51 2.66 -28.43
CA GLU A 527 12.02 1.77 -29.49
C GLU A 527 10.69 1.08 -29.12
N LEU A 528 10.42 0.91 -27.82
CA LEU A 528 9.25 0.16 -27.34
C LEU A 528 7.90 0.70 -27.85
N PRO A 529 7.66 2.04 -27.89
CA PRO A 529 6.41 2.56 -28.46
C PRO A 529 6.22 2.22 -29.95
N ALA A 530 7.31 2.12 -30.73
CA ALA A 530 7.22 1.74 -32.14
C ALA A 530 6.84 0.25 -32.29
N LEU A 531 7.46 -0.63 -31.49
CA LEU A 531 7.14 -2.05 -31.44
C LEU A 531 5.67 -2.30 -31.05
N VAL A 532 5.16 -1.57 -30.06
CA VAL A 532 3.75 -1.67 -29.65
C VAL A 532 2.82 -1.25 -30.79
N ARG A 533 3.11 -0.16 -31.50
CA ARG A 533 2.30 0.29 -32.66
C ARG A 533 2.30 -0.73 -33.80
N GLU A 534 3.42 -1.39 -34.05
CA GLU A 534 3.51 -2.42 -35.08
C GLU A 534 2.71 -3.67 -34.70
N ALA A 535 2.82 -4.12 -33.45
CA ALA A 535 2.12 -5.31 -32.97
C ALA A 535 0.61 -5.08 -32.75
N LEU A 536 0.21 -3.86 -32.38
CA LEU A 536 -1.17 -3.48 -32.05
C LEU A 536 -1.57 -2.22 -32.83
N PRO A 537 -1.75 -2.30 -34.17
CA PRO A 537 -1.97 -1.14 -35.02
C PRO A 537 -3.31 -0.42 -34.79
N ALA A 538 -4.27 -1.09 -34.13
CA ALA A 538 -5.55 -0.50 -33.75
C ALA A 538 -5.43 0.48 -32.57
N ILE A 539 -4.31 0.50 -31.84
CA ILE A 539 -4.08 1.47 -30.76
C ILE A 539 -3.57 2.78 -31.36
N GLY A 540 -4.46 3.76 -31.46
CA GLY A 540 -4.16 5.11 -31.95
C GLY A 540 -3.65 6.05 -30.84
N SER A 541 -4.04 5.82 -29.59
CA SER A 541 -3.70 6.75 -28.49
C SER A 541 -2.26 6.61 -27.97
N PRO A 542 -1.45 7.70 -27.94
CA PRO A 542 -0.11 7.66 -27.35
C PRO A 542 -0.08 7.31 -25.86
N VAL A 543 -1.08 7.75 -25.10
CA VAL A 543 -1.20 7.46 -23.65
C VAL A 543 -1.44 5.97 -23.43
N LEU A 544 -2.30 5.37 -24.25
CA LEU A 544 -2.57 3.93 -24.19
C LEU A 544 -1.32 3.11 -24.58
N ILE A 545 -0.58 3.54 -25.60
CA ILE A 545 0.72 2.93 -25.96
C ILE A 545 1.71 3.03 -24.79
N GLY A 546 1.78 4.17 -24.11
CA GLY A 546 2.61 4.37 -22.92
C GLY A 546 2.27 3.35 -21.82
N GLY A 547 0.98 3.16 -21.53
CA GLY A 547 0.51 2.15 -20.57
C GLY A 547 0.93 0.72 -20.95
N VAL A 548 0.76 0.32 -22.22
CA VAL A 548 1.22 -1.00 -22.71
C VAL A 548 2.73 -1.15 -22.54
N VAL A 549 3.52 -0.11 -22.85
CA VAL A 549 4.97 -0.13 -22.67
C VAL A 549 5.35 -0.33 -21.20
N ASP A 550 4.67 0.33 -20.26
CA ASP A 550 4.96 0.18 -18.84
C ASP A 550 4.60 -1.22 -18.31
N VAL A 551 3.48 -1.79 -18.78
CA VAL A 551 3.11 -3.20 -18.52
C VAL A 551 4.17 -4.15 -19.08
N LEU A 552 4.61 -3.96 -20.32
CA LEU A 552 5.67 -4.77 -20.94
C LEU A 552 6.97 -4.73 -20.13
N ARG A 553 7.39 -3.53 -19.71
CA ARG A 553 8.61 -3.36 -18.90
C ARG A 553 8.50 -4.06 -17.56
N SER A 554 7.35 -3.97 -16.90
CA SER A 554 7.10 -4.70 -15.65
C SER A 554 7.21 -6.22 -15.87
N ALA A 555 6.65 -6.74 -16.96
CA ALA A 555 6.78 -8.16 -17.33
C ALA A 555 8.24 -8.58 -17.59
N LEU A 556 9.03 -7.75 -18.28
CA LEU A 556 10.46 -8.00 -18.50
C LEU A 556 11.27 -8.07 -17.20
N VAL A 557 10.94 -7.22 -16.21
CA VAL A 557 11.55 -7.29 -14.87
C VAL A 557 11.20 -8.61 -14.19
N GLN A 558 9.95 -9.04 -14.26
CA GLN A 558 9.51 -10.32 -13.68
C GLN A 558 10.18 -11.52 -14.36
N ARG A 559 10.34 -11.50 -15.69
CA ARG A 559 11.07 -12.55 -16.42
C ARG A 559 12.50 -12.73 -15.94
N LYS A 560 13.22 -11.62 -15.72
CA LYS A 560 14.59 -11.66 -15.17
C LYS A 560 14.62 -12.21 -13.74
N ALA A 561 13.61 -11.89 -12.93
CA ALA A 561 13.53 -12.38 -11.56
C ALA A 561 13.21 -13.89 -11.50
N LEU A 562 12.29 -14.39 -12.33
CA LEU A 562 11.99 -15.83 -12.44
C LEU A 562 13.20 -16.62 -12.96
N ALA A 563 13.95 -16.09 -13.93
CA ALA A 563 15.18 -16.72 -14.41
C ALA A 563 16.19 -16.94 -13.26
N ARG A 564 16.35 -15.98 -12.35
CA ARG A 564 17.22 -16.13 -11.16
C ARG A 564 16.71 -17.19 -10.18
N VAL A 565 15.39 -17.35 -10.04
CA VAL A 565 14.80 -18.42 -9.23
C VAL A 565 15.12 -19.79 -9.85
N ALA A 566 14.94 -19.91 -11.18
CA ALA A 566 15.29 -21.13 -11.91
C ALA A 566 16.79 -21.48 -11.76
N GLU A 567 17.69 -20.50 -11.91
CA GLU A 567 19.13 -20.68 -11.67
C GLU A 567 19.40 -21.18 -10.25
N SER A 568 18.73 -20.61 -9.24
CA SER A 568 18.89 -20.99 -7.84
C SER A 568 18.45 -22.43 -7.54
N LEU A 569 17.46 -22.95 -8.27
CA LEU A 569 17.04 -24.36 -8.17
C LEU A 569 18.07 -25.31 -8.80
N THR A 570 18.73 -24.90 -9.88
CA THR A 570 19.76 -25.70 -10.56
C THR A 570 21.10 -25.70 -9.83
N ALA A 571 21.39 -24.65 -9.07
CA ALA A 571 22.54 -24.60 -8.18
C ALA A 571 22.36 -25.62 -7.05
N ARG A 572 23.03 -26.78 -7.15
CA ARG A 572 23.04 -27.81 -6.11
C ARG A 572 23.28 -27.18 -4.73
N PRO A 573 22.58 -27.63 -3.66
CA PRO A 573 22.89 -27.26 -2.28
C PRO A 573 24.19 -27.97 -1.85
N ALA A 574 25.30 -27.60 -2.47
CA ALA A 574 26.65 -28.01 -2.12
C ALA A 574 27.54 -26.80 -1.82
N ALA A 575 26.96 -25.59 -1.75
CA ALA A 575 27.63 -24.46 -1.15
C ALA A 575 27.78 -24.77 0.34
N ARG A 576 28.97 -25.26 0.70
CA ARG A 576 29.48 -25.37 2.07
C ARG A 576 28.97 -24.14 2.84
N PRO A 577 28.33 -24.29 4.01
CA PRO A 577 27.83 -23.15 4.76
C PRO A 577 28.96 -22.14 4.84
N LYS A 578 28.71 -20.92 4.33
CA LYS A 578 29.65 -19.81 4.52
C LYS A 578 29.97 -19.84 6.01
N PRO A 579 31.26 -19.89 6.41
CA PRO A 579 31.63 -19.98 7.81
C PRO A 579 30.85 -18.90 8.55
N ALA A 580 30.20 -19.29 9.65
CA ALA A 580 29.42 -18.37 10.45
C ALA A 580 30.31 -17.16 10.74
N VAL A 581 30.01 -16.02 10.10
CA VAL A 581 30.72 -14.79 10.38
C VAL A 581 30.36 -14.48 11.81
N GLU A 582 31.36 -14.43 12.68
CA GLU A 582 31.17 -14.14 14.10
C GLU A 582 30.35 -12.84 14.21
N ARG A 583 29.13 -12.94 14.74
CA ARG A 583 28.23 -11.79 14.85
C ARG A 583 28.88 -10.73 15.72
N GLY A 584 28.87 -9.48 15.26
CA GLY A 584 29.34 -8.37 16.08
C GLY A 584 28.33 -7.99 17.17
N PRO A 585 28.64 -7.01 18.03
CA PRO A 585 27.67 -6.44 18.96
C PRO A 585 26.42 -5.95 18.21
N SER A 586 25.25 -6.10 18.82
CA SER A 586 24.02 -5.66 18.19
C SER A 586 23.87 -4.15 18.24
N ASP A 587 23.19 -3.61 17.24
CA ASP A 587 22.89 -2.19 17.12
C ASP A 587 21.99 -1.73 18.28
N GLN A 588 21.13 -2.61 18.80
CA GLN A 588 20.31 -2.31 19.98
C GLN A 588 21.15 -2.15 21.26
N LEU A 589 22.14 -3.04 21.46
CA LEU A 589 23.08 -2.93 22.57
C LEU A 589 23.91 -1.64 22.47
N LEU A 590 24.32 -1.26 21.26
CA LEU A 590 25.05 -0.02 20.99
C LEU A 590 24.18 1.22 21.22
N ASP A 591 22.93 1.23 20.76
CA ASP A 591 21.98 2.33 20.98
C ASP A 591 21.73 2.55 22.47
N ALA A 592 21.52 1.45 23.22
CA ALA A 592 21.37 1.50 24.67
C ALA A 592 22.63 2.02 25.37
N ALA A 593 23.82 1.60 24.91
CA ALA A 593 25.11 2.06 25.44
C ALA A 593 25.36 3.55 25.17
N LEU A 594 24.88 4.08 24.04
CA LEU A 594 25.05 5.46 23.59
C LEU A 594 23.88 6.37 23.98
N HIS A 595 22.90 5.83 24.70
CA HIS A 595 21.73 6.57 25.13
C HIS A 595 22.14 7.82 25.93
N GLY A 596 21.57 8.97 25.55
CA GLY A 596 21.89 10.28 26.15
C GLY A 596 23.15 10.97 25.62
N LEU A 597 23.99 10.30 24.81
CA LEU A 597 24.99 10.98 23.97
C LEU A 597 24.43 11.37 22.60
N THR A 598 23.40 10.65 22.15
CA THR A 598 22.67 10.93 20.92
C THR A 598 21.32 11.56 21.29
N GLY A 599 21.00 12.72 20.71
CA GLY A 599 19.86 13.56 21.11
C GLY A 599 18.46 12.98 20.83
N ASN A 600 18.36 11.77 20.27
CA ASN A 600 17.10 11.05 20.05
C ASN A 600 17.40 9.54 19.86
N PRO A 601 16.54 8.61 20.33
CA PRO A 601 16.75 7.18 20.08
C PRO A 601 16.50 6.86 18.60
N TYR A 602 17.58 6.65 17.86
CA TYR A 602 17.57 6.33 16.42
C TYR A 602 16.93 4.97 16.13
N HIS A 603 16.92 4.06 17.12
CA HIS A 603 16.48 2.68 16.95
C HIS A 603 14.96 2.49 16.84
N ARG A 604 14.14 3.51 17.13
CA ARG A 604 12.66 3.37 17.04
C ARG A 604 12.14 3.18 15.60
N TYR A 605 12.93 3.48 14.57
CA TYR A 605 12.49 3.48 13.16
C TYR A 605 12.97 2.29 12.31
N TYR A 606 13.88 1.45 12.81
CA TYR A 606 14.39 0.28 12.09
C TYR A 606 14.31 -0.95 13.00
N GLY A 607 13.22 -1.71 12.89
CA GLY A 607 12.96 -2.87 13.75
C GLY A 607 13.92 -4.03 13.49
N GLY A 608 14.59 -4.51 14.55
CA GLY A 608 15.32 -5.78 14.59
C GLY A 608 16.63 -5.72 15.39
N ASP A 609 16.99 -6.81 16.09
CA ASP A 609 18.28 -7.01 16.76
C ASP A 609 19.33 -7.50 15.72
N THR A 610 19.93 -6.53 15.02
CA THR A 610 20.94 -6.74 13.96
C THR A 610 22.33 -6.28 14.40
N ASP A 611 23.40 -6.81 13.78
CA ASP A 611 24.79 -6.32 13.94
C ASP A 611 25.21 -5.51 12.70
N ALA A 612 24.31 -4.70 12.16
CA ALA A 612 24.46 -4.11 10.84
C ALA A 612 25.61 -3.09 10.80
N THR A 613 25.87 -2.39 11.91
CA THR A 613 27.08 -1.56 12.07
C THR A 613 28.37 -2.39 11.98
N SER A 614 28.42 -3.52 12.67
CA SER A 614 29.58 -4.43 12.65
C SER A 614 29.77 -5.06 11.26
N ALA A 615 28.68 -5.40 10.58
CA ALA A 615 28.71 -5.91 9.21
C ALA A 615 29.22 -4.86 8.22
N PHE A 616 28.81 -3.60 8.38
CA PHE A 616 29.29 -2.48 7.56
C PHE A 616 30.80 -2.25 7.74
N LEU A 617 31.30 -2.17 8.98
CA LEU A 617 32.74 -2.01 9.26
C LEU A 617 33.57 -3.18 8.71
N ARG A 618 33.07 -4.42 8.78
CA ARG A 618 33.73 -5.57 8.13
C ARG A 618 33.77 -5.46 6.61
N ALA A 619 32.69 -4.99 5.98
CA ALA A 619 32.66 -4.78 4.54
C ALA A 619 33.68 -3.72 4.10
N LEU A 620 33.85 -2.64 4.87
CA LEU A 620 34.90 -1.66 4.66
C LEU A 620 36.30 -2.27 4.81
N GLY A 621 36.50 -3.13 5.82
CA GLY A 621 37.77 -3.85 6.00
C GLY A 621 38.13 -4.77 4.85
N ALA A 622 37.14 -5.50 4.32
CA ALA A 622 37.32 -6.33 3.14
C ALA A 622 37.66 -5.49 1.90
N ALA A 623 36.98 -4.35 1.70
CA ALA A 623 37.26 -3.43 0.59
C ALA A 623 38.66 -2.79 0.70
N ALA A 624 39.10 -2.44 1.90
CA ALA A 624 40.44 -1.89 2.14
C ALA A 624 41.56 -2.93 1.94
N ALA A 625 41.27 -4.21 2.13
CA ALA A 625 42.25 -5.29 1.97
C ALA A 625 42.47 -5.71 0.50
N ASP A 626 41.53 -5.40 -0.41
CA ASP A 626 41.57 -5.82 -1.81
C ASP A 626 41.49 -4.62 -2.78
N THR A 627 42.45 -3.70 -2.66
CA THR A 627 42.54 -2.49 -3.50
C THR A 627 43.01 -2.77 -4.93
N ALA A 628 43.41 -4.01 -5.24
CA ALA A 628 43.81 -4.48 -6.56
C ALA A 628 42.65 -5.16 -7.33
N ALA A 629 41.46 -5.27 -6.74
CA ALA A 629 40.30 -5.84 -7.38
C ALA A 629 39.95 -5.11 -8.69
N GLU A 630 39.61 -5.89 -9.71
CA GLU A 630 39.19 -5.36 -11.01
C GLU A 630 37.93 -4.49 -10.84
N ALA A 631 37.97 -3.27 -11.35
CA ALA A 631 36.86 -2.34 -11.22
C ALA A 631 35.62 -2.93 -11.92
N VAL A 632 34.50 -2.99 -11.20
CA VAL A 632 33.24 -3.44 -11.81
C VAL A 632 32.79 -2.40 -12.83
N ALA A 633 32.63 -2.83 -14.09
CA ALA A 633 32.20 -1.96 -15.17
C ALA A 633 30.79 -1.40 -14.88
N GLY A 634 30.65 -0.08 -14.93
CA GLY A 634 29.39 0.64 -14.69
C GLY A 634 29.65 2.13 -14.49
N ARG A 635 28.71 2.99 -14.89
CA ARG A 635 28.85 4.46 -14.77
C ARG A 635 28.09 5.00 -13.56
N LEU A 636 26.94 4.41 -13.25
CA LEU A 636 26.05 4.77 -12.16
C LEU A 636 26.01 3.68 -11.09
N HIS A 637 25.60 4.03 -9.88
CA HIS A 637 25.47 3.09 -8.77
C HIS A 637 24.47 1.94 -9.02
N VAL A 638 23.57 2.11 -10.00
CA VAL A 638 22.62 1.09 -10.45
C VAL A 638 23.22 0.10 -11.45
N ASP A 639 24.31 0.48 -12.12
CA ASP A 639 25.00 -0.35 -13.11
C ASP A 639 25.95 -1.36 -12.44
N VAL A 640 26.29 -1.14 -11.17
CA VAL A 640 27.22 -1.95 -10.38
C VAL A 640 26.48 -2.76 -9.31
N PRO A 641 27.06 -3.88 -8.82
CA PRO A 641 26.49 -4.67 -7.75
C PRO A 641 26.11 -3.81 -6.55
N ARG A 642 24.89 -4.04 -6.04
CA ARG A 642 24.35 -3.30 -4.90
C ARG A 642 25.28 -3.45 -3.70
N LEU A 643 25.80 -2.34 -3.21
CA LEU A 643 26.53 -2.30 -1.94
C LEU A 643 25.61 -2.79 -0.82
N ALA A 644 26.17 -3.52 0.14
CA ALA A 644 25.45 -3.89 1.34
C ALA A 644 24.87 -2.63 1.99
N ARG A 645 23.62 -2.73 2.50
CA ARG A 645 22.91 -1.60 3.10
C ARG A 645 23.81 -0.99 4.19
N SER A 646 24.22 0.26 4.00
CA SER A 646 25.07 0.97 4.94
C SER A 646 24.24 1.40 6.14
N SER A 647 24.61 0.91 7.32
CA SER A 647 24.03 1.37 8.57
C SER A 647 25.15 1.55 9.59
N PHE A 648 25.73 2.74 9.59
CA PHE A 648 26.53 3.19 10.73
C PHE A 648 25.93 4.50 11.25
N PRO A 649 24.76 4.44 11.92
CA PRO A 649 23.99 5.63 12.28
C PRO A 649 24.76 6.55 13.25
N TRP A 650 25.70 6.00 14.01
CA TRP A 650 26.54 6.74 14.95
C TRP A 650 27.89 7.16 14.35
N ALA A 651 28.08 7.08 13.02
CA ALA A 651 29.36 7.43 12.38
C ALA A 651 29.84 8.82 12.80
N ASP A 652 28.96 9.81 12.89
CA ASP A 652 29.35 11.16 13.32
C ASP A 652 29.88 11.20 14.75
N LEU A 653 29.35 10.37 15.65
CA LEU A 653 29.81 10.29 17.04
C LEU A 653 31.14 9.55 17.15
N PHE A 654 31.29 8.40 16.48
CA PHE A 654 32.52 7.61 16.51
C PHE A 654 33.69 8.28 15.78
N LEU A 655 33.41 9.07 14.73
CA LEU A 655 34.44 9.77 13.95
C LEU A 655 34.69 11.19 14.46
N GLY A 656 33.66 11.87 14.97
CA GLY A 656 33.74 13.27 15.42
C GLY A 656 34.03 13.44 16.90
N ALA A 657 33.67 12.47 17.75
CA ALA A 657 33.89 12.53 19.19
C ALA A 657 34.22 11.16 19.81
N PRO A 658 35.26 10.43 19.32
CA PRO A 658 35.63 9.10 19.83
C PRO A 658 35.93 9.10 21.33
N ALA A 659 36.47 10.21 21.88
CA ALA A 659 36.73 10.36 23.30
C ALA A 659 35.45 10.29 24.16
N ALA A 660 34.31 10.80 23.66
CA ALA A 660 33.03 10.71 24.37
C ALA A 660 32.51 9.27 24.41
N VAL A 661 32.73 8.50 23.34
CA VAL A 661 32.40 7.07 23.29
C VAL A 661 33.30 6.27 24.22
N ALA A 662 34.61 6.55 24.22
CA ALA A 662 35.57 5.90 25.12
C ALA A 662 35.25 6.19 26.59
N TYR A 663 34.90 7.44 26.93
CA TYR A 663 34.44 7.81 28.26
C TYR A 663 33.15 7.07 28.64
N ARG A 664 32.19 6.96 27.71
CA ARG A 664 30.96 6.19 27.94
C ARG A 664 31.23 4.71 28.19
N ALA A 665 32.20 4.10 27.50
CA ALA A 665 32.54 2.69 27.68
C ALA A 665 33.00 2.35 29.12
N VAL A 666 33.52 3.33 29.86
CA VAL A 666 34.02 3.16 31.24
C VAL A 666 33.17 3.88 32.30
N ALA A 667 32.07 4.52 31.90
CA ALA A 667 31.21 5.28 32.81
C ALA A 667 30.42 4.35 33.76
N ALA A 668 30.18 4.80 34.99
CA ALA A 668 29.50 4.00 36.03
C ALA A 668 28.05 3.56 35.67
N GLY A 669 27.41 4.22 34.72
CA GLY A 669 26.07 3.86 34.22
C GLY A 669 26.07 2.89 33.04
N THR A 670 27.23 2.46 32.57
CA THR A 670 27.39 1.56 31.42
C THR A 670 27.67 0.14 31.94
N THR A 671 26.87 -0.83 31.49
CA THR A 671 27.09 -2.24 31.85
C THR A 671 28.40 -2.76 31.23
N GLN A 672 28.96 -3.83 31.79
CA GLN A 672 30.19 -4.44 31.27
C GLN A 672 30.06 -4.86 29.79
N GLU A 673 28.90 -5.41 29.42
CA GLU A 673 28.58 -5.84 28.05
C GLU A 673 28.54 -4.64 27.08
N GLN A 674 27.89 -3.55 27.48
CA GLN A 674 27.86 -2.29 26.72
C GLN A 674 29.27 -1.69 26.57
N GLY A 675 30.07 -1.68 27.64
CA GLY A 675 31.45 -1.18 27.60
C GLY A 675 32.32 -1.97 26.62
N GLN A 676 32.22 -3.30 26.64
CA GLN A 676 32.93 -4.18 25.69
C GLN A 676 32.48 -3.96 24.24
N ALA A 677 31.18 -3.79 24.00
CA ALA A 677 30.63 -3.51 22.67
C ALA A 677 31.17 -2.19 22.10
N LEU A 678 31.19 -1.11 22.91
CA LEU A 678 31.72 0.18 22.51
C LEU A 678 33.23 0.13 22.22
N CYS A 679 34.01 -0.53 23.08
CA CYS A 679 35.45 -0.73 22.85
C CYS A 679 35.72 -1.52 21.57
N ARG A 680 34.94 -2.59 21.31
CA ARG A 680 35.07 -3.40 20.09
C ARG A 680 34.83 -2.58 18.83
N LEU A 681 33.80 -1.73 18.82
CA LEU A 681 33.55 -0.83 17.68
C LEU A 681 34.65 0.23 17.51
N LEU A 682 35.11 0.86 18.61
CA LEU A 682 36.22 1.82 18.56
C LEU A 682 37.49 1.18 17.98
N SER A 683 37.82 -0.05 18.38
CA SER A 683 38.94 -0.80 17.81
C SER A 683 38.76 -1.13 16.33
N GLN A 684 37.54 -1.42 15.88
CA GLN A 684 37.27 -1.65 14.46
C GLN A 684 37.41 -0.37 13.63
N VAL A 685 36.91 0.76 14.13
CA VAL A 685 37.05 2.09 13.50
C VAL A 685 38.53 2.48 13.42
N ASP A 686 39.29 2.26 14.49
CA ASP A 686 40.72 2.53 14.54
C ASP A 686 41.52 1.62 13.58
N ALA A 687 41.25 0.31 13.56
CA ALA A 687 41.89 -0.64 12.67
C ALA A 687 41.65 -0.33 11.17
N LEU A 688 40.52 0.31 10.85
CA LEU A 688 40.22 0.78 9.51
C LEU A 688 40.91 2.10 9.16
N GLY A 689 41.60 2.75 10.10
CA GLY A 689 42.16 4.09 9.92
C GLY A 689 41.10 5.20 9.87
N LEU A 690 39.90 4.95 10.38
CA LEU A 690 38.80 5.92 10.37
C LEU A 690 38.82 6.87 11.58
N ALA A 691 39.69 6.63 12.56
CA ALA A 691 39.70 7.35 13.84
C ALA A 691 40.16 8.82 13.76
N SER A 692 40.89 9.22 12.70
CA SER A 692 41.29 10.61 12.49
C SER A 692 41.43 10.97 11.01
N ALA A 693 41.40 12.27 10.71
CA ALA A 693 41.63 12.75 9.34
C ALA A 693 43.04 12.38 8.82
N GLU A 694 44.03 12.31 9.70
CA GLU A 694 45.41 11.95 9.36
C GLU A 694 45.56 10.46 9.03
N THR A 695 44.93 9.58 9.82
CA THR A 695 44.97 8.13 9.57
C THR A 695 44.07 7.70 8.43
N SER A 696 43.00 8.46 8.15
CA SER A 696 42.11 8.21 7.02
C SER A 696 42.72 8.62 5.68
N ALA A 697 43.61 9.61 5.65
CA ALA A 697 44.06 10.24 4.40
C ALA A 697 44.69 9.30 3.36
N THR A 698 45.22 8.15 3.80
CA THR A 698 45.87 7.15 2.95
C THR A 698 44.90 6.15 2.31
N SER A 699 43.70 5.97 2.88
CA SER A 699 42.78 4.89 2.47
C SER A 699 41.32 5.32 2.33
N TRP A 700 40.92 6.45 2.91
CA TRP A 700 39.54 6.91 2.99
C TRP A 700 39.41 8.41 2.69
N ARG A 701 38.34 8.78 2.01
CA ARG A 701 37.94 10.18 1.82
C ARG A 701 36.53 10.38 2.36
N ARG A 702 36.36 11.34 3.27
CA ARG A 702 35.04 11.78 3.71
C ARG A 702 34.57 12.92 2.82
N LEU A 703 33.42 12.73 2.17
CA LEU A 703 32.80 13.73 1.31
C LEU A 703 31.41 14.04 1.85
N THR A 704 31.09 15.32 2.01
CA THR A 704 29.73 15.76 2.29
C THR A 704 29.12 16.23 0.98
N VAL A 705 28.15 15.49 0.45
CA VAL A 705 27.43 15.87 -0.76
C VAL A 705 26.21 16.69 -0.33
N ARG A 706 26.18 17.97 -0.70
CA ARG A 706 25.00 18.81 -0.54
C ARG A 706 24.13 18.67 -1.78
N ILE A 707 23.03 17.94 -1.65
CA ILE A 707 22.04 17.78 -2.70
C ILE A 707 20.95 18.82 -2.45
N ASP A 708 20.68 19.67 -3.44
CA ASP A 708 19.56 20.60 -3.38
C ASP A 708 18.23 19.82 -3.38
N THR A 709 17.21 20.34 -2.71
CA THR A 709 15.88 19.71 -2.58
C THR A 709 15.28 19.41 -3.96
N ALA A 710 15.59 20.24 -4.97
CA ALA A 710 15.19 20.04 -6.36
C ALA A 710 15.72 18.72 -6.99
N HIS A 711 16.81 18.15 -6.47
CA HIS A 711 17.42 16.93 -6.98
C HIS A 711 16.95 15.65 -6.26
N LEU A 712 16.07 15.76 -5.27
CA LEU A 712 15.57 14.63 -4.45
C LEU A 712 14.18 14.12 -4.86
N LEU A 713 13.56 14.69 -5.90
CA LEU A 713 12.16 14.42 -6.30
C LEU A 713 12.00 13.43 -7.47
N GLY A 714 12.98 12.58 -7.76
CA GLY A 714 12.84 11.49 -8.74
C GLY A 714 14.05 10.57 -8.78
N ALA A 715 13.89 9.34 -9.28
CA ALA A 715 15.01 8.40 -9.44
C ALA A 715 16.03 8.85 -10.52
N ASP A 716 15.70 9.91 -11.27
CA ASP A 716 16.49 10.59 -12.30
C ASP A 716 16.51 12.13 -12.15
N GLY A 717 15.97 12.68 -11.05
CA GLY A 717 16.16 14.08 -10.68
C GLY A 717 15.64 15.13 -11.66
N ARG A 718 14.50 14.90 -12.34
CA ARG A 718 13.72 15.92 -13.04
C ARG A 718 12.29 16.00 -12.51
N GLU A 719 11.71 17.20 -12.55
CA GLU A 719 10.45 17.64 -11.89
C GLU A 719 9.24 16.70 -11.97
#